data_AF-A0AAD5FY34-F1
#
_entry.id   AF-A0AAD5FY34-F1
#
_cell.length_a   1.000
_cell.length_b   1.000
_cell.length_c   1.000
_cell.angle_alpha   90.00
_cell.angle_beta   90.00
_cell.angle_gamma   90.00
#
_symmetry.space_group_name_H-M   'P 1'
#
loop_
_entity.id
_entity.type
_entity.pdbx_description
1 polymer ?
#
loop_
_entity_poly.entity_id
_entity_poly.type
_entity_poly.pdbx_seq_one_letter_code
_entity_poly.pdbx_strand_id
1 'polypeptide(L)'
;MLPRRVCRSFSYVVALLFVAVVLLLLANKHQIVNLNQYVPYDLFASTAPSFFQPPSDQFLLDISINSCAFYNSKNPNCGKPGPREGQFGDITEYEGGWLRLKKDLCLGKSWVKKEVLSVKEINHVNFQKVLSKFQLPDEVIVDIAVQDVEGDSKIKGNKLKLPKYVIEDYHKQKTYDGATQDNLIEQNKDEVLDGSTPDSSKASHKIQEMIYPETGEASGKGDSTNDADDNDEKHNKRGKTAHQNDLTRVYYIPTKDELTKLGWRYKSHGIWLKYGPHNSKDAITAVDILFGLDAVDPRPNWSLVKQPVRGVCSSAGIPPFITYRRGPKLDYKKEYKKPLVINENAEFKILQVADLHFSTGFGKCLNPEPVSSASGCQADPRTLEFVNKVLDIEQPDFVVLTGDQIFGSAAPDSETAVFKALNPFIERKIPFAVVLGNHDAEGSLSAKELMGLYSDLPYSVAAMGPESVDGYGNYIATVQGKSKSSVALSFYFVDSHAYSENKKVFPGYDWIKENQLIYMKEEAESIKDGVAEFQKEKFTENGESKNKIHLSMAFFHIPLPEYKKLNQPTIGQQREGVISPMYNSGARDAFHDIGVKAISVGHDHCNDYCLLDEEQSPNDDNKIWLCYGGGSGLGGYGGYGGYIRRMRTFVLNTAKGEIKSWKRAENEPEKKIDEQVLVSGRNVVNWK
;
A
#
# COMPACT_ATOMS: atom_id res chain seq x y z
N MET A 1 27.09 19.50 41.61
CA MET A 1 25.89 20.37 41.52
C MET A 1 26.31 21.70 40.88
N LEU A 2 25.67 22.11 39.78
CA LEU A 2 25.94 23.42 39.16
C LEU A 2 25.57 24.55 40.14
N PRO A 3 26.35 25.66 40.20
CA PRO A 3 26.04 26.78 41.08
C PRO A 3 24.65 27.37 40.74
N ARG A 4 23.83 27.68 41.76
CA ARG A 4 22.47 28.24 41.58
C ARG A 4 22.41 29.45 40.64
N ARG A 5 23.50 30.24 40.59
CA ARG A 5 23.64 31.39 39.69
C ARG A 5 23.71 30.98 38.22
N VAL A 6 24.39 29.86 37.91
CA VAL A 6 24.48 29.29 36.56
C VAL A 6 23.13 28.70 36.14
N CYS A 7 22.43 28.01 37.04
CA CYS A 7 21.07 27.51 36.74
C CYS A 7 20.08 28.64 36.42
N ARG A 8 20.13 29.76 37.16
CA ARG A 8 19.29 30.94 36.86
C ARG A 8 19.64 31.58 35.53
N SER A 9 20.93 31.79 35.24
CA SER A 9 21.35 32.32 33.94
C SER A 9 20.92 31.41 32.79
N PHE A 10 21.02 30.09 32.95
CA PHE A 10 20.55 29.13 31.95
C PHE A 10 19.04 29.22 31.74
N SER A 11 18.25 29.32 32.83
CA SER A 11 16.79 29.48 32.72
C SER A 11 16.37 30.77 32.00
N TYR A 12 17.12 31.87 32.19
CA TYR A 12 16.84 33.11 31.47
C TYR A 12 17.18 33.01 29.99
N VAL A 13 18.30 32.36 29.63
CA VAL A 13 18.68 32.14 28.21
C VAL A 13 17.64 31.26 27.51
N VAL A 14 17.19 30.17 28.14
CA VAL A 14 16.15 29.30 27.60
C VAL A 14 14.83 30.06 27.42
N ALA A 15 14.42 30.86 28.41
CA ALA A 15 13.20 31.67 28.29
C ALA A 15 13.31 32.72 27.17
N LEU A 16 14.47 33.35 27.01
CA LEU A 16 14.69 34.37 25.99
C LEU A 16 14.74 33.76 24.57
N LEU A 17 15.34 32.57 24.43
CA LEU A 17 15.28 31.78 23.20
C LEU A 17 13.86 31.36 22.87
N PHE A 18 13.09 30.89 23.86
CA PHE A 18 11.69 30.53 23.66
C PHE A 18 10.86 31.73 23.18
N VAL A 19 11.00 32.89 23.82
CA VAL A 19 10.32 34.12 23.40
C VAL A 19 10.74 34.56 22.00
N ALA A 20 12.04 34.50 21.69
CA ALA A 20 12.54 34.84 20.36
C ALA A 20 11.99 33.90 19.27
N VAL A 21 11.94 32.60 19.54
CA VAL A 21 11.34 31.59 18.64
C VAL A 21 9.84 31.87 18.48
N VAL A 22 9.10 32.13 19.56
CA VAL A 22 7.66 32.45 19.48
C VAL A 22 7.42 33.73 18.67
N LEU A 23 8.22 34.78 18.86
CA LEU A 23 8.11 36.01 18.08
C LEU A 23 8.47 35.81 16.60
N LEU A 24 9.49 35.02 16.29
CA LEU A 24 9.84 34.64 14.92
C LEU A 24 8.73 33.83 14.26
N LEU A 25 8.12 32.90 15.00
CA LEU A 25 6.98 32.09 14.52
C LEU A 25 5.73 32.95 14.32
N LEU A 26 5.45 33.91 15.20
CA LEU A 26 4.36 34.88 15.03
C LEU A 26 4.62 35.80 13.84
N ALA A 27 5.85 36.28 13.67
CA ALA A 27 6.26 37.06 12.50
C ALA A 27 6.10 36.25 11.21
N ASN A 28 6.44 34.96 11.20
CA ASN A 28 6.23 34.05 10.07
C ASN A 28 4.75 33.79 9.80
N LYS A 29 3.93 33.61 10.86
CA LYS A 29 2.47 33.46 10.76
C LYS A 29 1.80 34.70 10.16
N HIS A 30 2.29 35.89 10.51
CA HIS A 30 1.81 37.16 9.97
C HIS A 30 2.57 37.61 8.71
N GLN A 31 3.37 36.72 8.11
CA GLN A 31 4.08 36.93 6.84
C GLN A 31 5.09 38.10 6.84
N ILE A 32 5.63 38.46 8.00
CA ILE A 32 6.65 39.50 8.17
C ILE A 32 8.06 38.96 7.85
N VAL A 33 8.31 37.66 8.08
CA VAL A 33 9.58 36.95 7.80
C VAL A 33 9.27 35.60 7.16
N ASN A 34 10.09 35.14 6.20
CA ASN A 34 9.99 33.79 5.62
C ASN A 34 11.07 32.88 6.20
N LEU A 35 10.72 32.08 7.22
CA LEU A 35 11.69 31.21 7.89
C LEU A 35 12.20 30.06 7.00
N ASN A 36 11.48 29.69 5.93
CA ASN A 36 11.88 28.62 5.00
C ASN A 36 13.13 28.95 4.18
N GLN A 37 13.56 30.22 4.15
CA GLN A 37 14.82 30.63 3.52
C GLN A 37 16.05 30.39 4.39
N TYR A 38 15.86 30.20 5.71
CA TYR A 38 16.96 30.16 6.69
C TYR A 38 17.06 28.82 7.43
N VAL A 39 16.02 27.98 7.36
CA VAL A 39 15.98 26.69 8.02
C VAL A 39 15.73 25.61 6.95
N PRO A 40 16.67 24.66 6.74
CA PRO A 40 16.47 23.56 5.81
C PRO A 40 15.20 22.79 6.17
N TYR A 41 14.32 22.60 5.18
CA TYR A 41 13.03 21.93 5.30
C TYR A 41 13.16 20.53 5.95
N ASP A 42 14.29 19.87 5.75
CA ASP A 42 14.61 18.53 6.27
C ASP A 42 14.70 18.46 7.80
N LEU A 43 14.91 19.58 8.51
CA LEU A 43 15.18 19.58 9.95
C LEU A 43 13.91 19.52 10.83
N PHE A 44 12.73 19.89 10.31
CA PHE A 44 11.48 19.99 11.09
C PHE A 44 10.24 19.38 10.43
N ALA A 45 10.37 18.79 9.25
CA ALA A 45 9.23 18.20 8.51
C ALA A 45 8.43 17.17 9.33
N SER A 46 9.05 16.53 10.34
CA SER A 46 8.44 15.47 11.14
C SER A 46 7.86 15.89 12.50
N THR A 47 7.97 17.16 12.93
CA THR A 47 7.61 17.56 14.32
C THR A 47 6.67 18.77 14.44
N ALA A 48 6.32 19.46 13.35
CA ALA A 48 5.36 20.55 13.41
C ALA A 48 3.92 20.02 13.57
N PRO A 49 3.10 20.52 14.53
CA PRO A 49 1.72 20.11 14.65
C PRO A 49 0.93 20.48 13.39
N SER A 50 0.20 19.51 12.81
CA SER A 50 -0.53 19.63 11.53
C SER A 50 -1.43 20.87 11.33
N PHE A 51 -1.85 21.56 12.40
CA PHE A 51 -2.60 22.81 12.30
C PHE A 51 -1.74 24.02 11.86
N PHE A 52 -0.40 23.89 11.92
CA PHE A 52 0.56 24.93 11.55
C PHE A 52 1.19 24.75 10.16
N GLN A 53 0.84 23.68 9.44
CA GLN A 53 1.29 23.46 8.06
C GLN A 53 0.19 23.95 7.10
N PRO A 54 0.46 24.84 6.12
CA PRO A 54 -0.44 24.95 4.97
C PRO A 54 -0.49 23.57 4.29
N PRO A 55 -1.62 23.18 3.66
CA PRO A 55 -1.67 21.94 2.91
C PRO A 55 -0.51 21.97 1.92
N SER A 56 0.44 21.04 2.06
CA SER A 56 1.44 20.84 1.03
C SER A 56 0.65 20.39 -0.18
N ASP A 57 0.69 21.20 -1.24
CA ASP A 57 0.63 20.76 -2.61
C ASP A 57 0.82 21.92 -3.58
N GLN A 58 1.32 21.60 -4.76
CA GLN A 58 1.42 22.53 -5.85
C GLN A 58 0.18 22.40 -6.72
N PHE A 59 -0.22 23.46 -7.41
CA PHE A 59 -1.16 23.33 -8.52
C PHE A 59 -0.43 22.77 -9.73
N LEU A 60 -1.01 21.77 -10.38
CA LEU A 60 -0.54 21.34 -11.69
C LEU A 60 -1.16 22.21 -12.79
N LEU A 61 -0.28 22.76 -13.63
CA LEU A 61 -0.62 23.69 -14.70
C LEU A 61 -0.53 23.04 -16.08
N ASP A 62 0.37 22.07 -16.25
CA ASP A 62 0.54 21.40 -17.55
C ASP A 62 1.24 20.04 -17.40
N ILE A 63 1.12 19.20 -18.42
CA ILE A 63 1.81 17.90 -18.52
C ILE A 63 2.42 17.78 -19.93
N SER A 64 3.63 17.24 -20.00
CA SER A 64 4.31 16.93 -21.26
C SER A 64 5.00 15.58 -21.20
N ILE A 65 5.04 14.88 -22.34
CA ILE A 65 5.86 13.69 -22.54
C ILE A 65 6.81 13.99 -23.67
N ASN A 66 8.10 13.91 -23.39
CA ASN A 66 9.15 14.15 -24.36
C ASN A 66 10.16 13.00 -24.35
N SER A 67 10.71 12.72 -25.52
CA SER A 67 11.84 11.81 -25.66
C SER A 67 13.15 12.55 -25.49
N CYS A 68 14.17 11.82 -25.10
CA CYS A 68 15.55 12.28 -25.22
C CYS A 68 16.47 11.14 -25.61
N ALA A 69 17.56 11.46 -26.32
CA ALA A 69 18.47 10.44 -26.82
C ALA A 69 19.17 9.71 -25.66
N PHE A 70 19.38 8.40 -25.83
CA PHE A 70 19.90 7.54 -24.77
C PHE A 70 21.26 8.01 -24.20
N TYR A 71 22.15 8.55 -25.04
CA TYR A 71 23.45 9.09 -24.59
C TYR A 71 23.34 10.30 -23.66
N ASN A 72 22.21 11.02 -23.67
CA ASN A 72 21.95 12.15 -22.79
C ASN A 72 21.09 11.77 -21.56
N SER A 73 20.73 10.49 -21.41
CA SER A 73 19.77 10.00 -20.41
C SER A 73 20.13 10.30 -18.94
N LYS A 74 21.43 10.46 -18.65
CA LYS A 74 21.96 10.84 -17.33
C LYS A 74 21.75 12.32 -16.99
N ASN A 75 21.47 13.17 -17.97
CA ASN A 75 21.18 14.58 -17.72
C ASN A 75 19.82 14.70 -17.01
N PRO A 76 19.73 15.36 -15.84
CA PRO A 76 18.47 15.53 -15.12
C PRO A 76 17.42 16.29 -15.94
N ASN A 77 17.85 17.16 -16.86
CA ASN A 77 16.97 17.93 -17.75
C ASN A 77 16.65 17.22 -19.08
N CYS A 78 17.13 15.98 -19.30
CA CYS A 78 16.82 15.20 -20.50
C CYS A 78 15.32 14.96 -20.62
N GLY A 79 14.70 15.44 -21.72
CA GLY A 79 13.25 15.34 -21.93
C GLY A 79 12.43 16.30 -21.07
N LYS A 80 13.05 17.13 -20.22
CA LYS A 80 12.33 18.19 -19.49
C LYS A 80 12.09 19.37 -20.44
N PRO A 81 10.85 19.88 -20.56
CA PRO A 81 10.57 21.07 -21.36
C PRO A 81 11.37 22.30 -20.88
N GLY A 82 11.64 23.23 -21.79
CA GLY A 82 12.24 24.52 -21.45
C GLY A 82 11.31 25.37 -20.56
N PRO A 83 11.84 26.33 -19.77
CA PRO A 83 11.06 27.11 -18.80
C PRO A 83 9.84 27.82 -19.41
N ARG A 84 9.96 28.29 -20.65
CA ARG A 84 8.89 29.01 -21.38
C ARG A 84 7.86 28.10 -22.05
N GLU A 85 8.11 26.79 -22.12
CA GLU A 85 7.20 25.86 -22.79
C GLU A 85 5.93 25.58 -21.95
N GLY A 86 4.85 25.24 -22.64
CA GLY A 86 3.53 25.01 -22.04
C GLY A 86 2.78 26.29 -21.67
N GLN A 87 1.62 26.10 -21.04
CA GLN A 87 0.80 27.20 -20.55
C GLN A 87 1.57 27.99 -19.45
N PHE A 88 1.28 29.28 -19.27
CA PHE A 88 1.87 30.19 -18.25
C PHE A 88 3.31 30.69 -18.48
N GLY A 89 4.01 30.31 -19.55
CA GLY A 89 5.35 30.84 -19.84
C GLY A 89 6.39 30.53 -18.74
N ASP A 90 7.41 31.38 -18.59
CA ASP A 90 8.45 31.17 -17.58
C ASP A 90 8.01 31.71 -16.21
N ILE A 91 7.80 30.80 -15.27
CA ILE A 91 7.33 31.08 -13.90
C ILE A 91 8.39 30.71 -12.84
N THR A 92 9.64 30.53 -13.25
CA THR A 92 10.75 30.16 -12.35
C THR A 92 11.00 31.18 -11.24
N GLU A 93 10.80 32.48 -11.52
CA GLU A 93 10.84 33.56 -10.52
C GLU A 93 9.80 33.41 -9.40
N TYR A 94 8.79 32.56 -9.61
CA TYR A 94 7.67 32.30 -8.69
C TYR A 94 7.77 30.93 -8.02
N GLU A 95 8.95 30.31 -8.07
CA GLU A 95 9.17 28.94 -7.57
C GLU A 95 8.26 27.92 -8.26
N GLY A 96 7.82 28.23 -9.49
CA GLY A 96 7.06 27.31 -10.34
C GLY A 96 7.89 26.89 -11.55
N GLY A 97 7.50 25.80 -12.21
CA GLY A 97 8.14 25.37 -13.44
C GLY A 97 7.93 23.91 -13.74
N TRP A 98 8.67 23.43 -14.75
CA TRP A 98 8.65 22.03 -15.14
C TRP A 98 9.43 21.17 -14.15
N LEU A 99 8.81 20.12 -13.65
CA LEU A 99 9.42 19.01 -12.92
C LEU A 99 9.34 17.76 -13.79
N ARG A 100 10.46 17.05 -13.93
CA ARG A 100 10.53 15.78 -14.65
C ARG A 100 10.33 14.64 -13.65
N LEU A 101 9.41 13.71 -13.94
CA LEU A 101 9.29 12.47 -13.16
C LEU A 101 10.50 11.55 -13.43
N LYS A 102 10.94 10.84 -12.39
CA LYS A 102 12.13 9.97 -12.49
C LYS A 102 11.90 8.71 -13.35
N LYS A 103 10.63 8.33 -13.57
CA LYS A 103 10.22 7.13 -14.30
C LYS A 103 10.52 7.22 -15.80
N ASP A 104 11.07 6.14 -16.34
CA ASP A 104 11.25 5.94 -17.78
C ASP A 104 10.04 5.21 -18.35
N LEU A 105 9.33 5.82 -19.29
CA LEU A 105 8.21 5.16 -19.97
C LEU A 105 8.66 3.93 -20.76
N CYS A 106 9.95 3.87 -21.16
CA CYS A 106 10.55 2.69 -21.78
C CYS A 106 10.90 1.55 -20.81
N LEU A 107 10.80 1.76 -19.49
CA LEU A 107 11.27 0.82 -18.47
C LEU A 107 12.73 0.38 -18.69
N GLY A 108 13.59 1.29 -19.18
CA GLY A 108 15.01 1.00 -19.44
C GLY A 108 15.29 0.07 -20.63
N LYS A 109 14.27 -0.37 -21.39
CA LYS A 109 14.45 -1.35 -22.48
C LYS A 109 14.84 -0.74 -23.84
N SER A 110 14.76 0.57 -23.98
CA SER A 110 15.11 1.26 -25.22
C SER A 110 16.57 1.68 -25.21
N TRP A 111 17.29 1.30 -26.27
CA TRP A 111 18.71 1.59 -26.50
C TRP A 111 18.94 2.89 -27.29
N VAL A 112 17.87 3.49 -27.83
CA VAL A 112 17.96 4.69 -28.70
C VAL A 112 17.41 5.96 -28.03
N LYS A 113 16.39 5.82 -27.19
CA LYS A 113 15.73 6.95 -26.51
C LYS A 113 15.23 6.59 -25.12
N LYS A 114 15.17 7.58 -24.25
CA LYS A 114 14.42 7.55 -22.98
C LYS A 114 13.18 8.43 -23.16
N GLU A 115 12.06 8.06 -22.56
CA GLU A 115 10.84 8.88 -22.59
C GLU A 115 10.36 9.16 -21.18
N VAL A 116 10.01 10.41 -20.91
CA VAL A 116 9.71 10.87 -19.55
C VAL A 116 8.49 11.78 -19.55
N LEU A 117 7.67 11.62 -18.52
CA LEU A 117 6.61 12.57 -18.18
C LEU A 117 7.22 13.74 -17.39
N SER A 118 6.83 14.95 -17.72
CA SER A 118 7.09 16.16 -16.94
C SER A 118 5.77 16.83 -16.60
N VAL A 119 5.69 17.40 -15.41
CA VAL A 119 4.55 18.20 -14.92
C VAL A 119 5.02 19.64 -14.72
N LYS A 120 4.17 20.61 -15.04
CA LYS A 120 4.41 22.01 -14.74
C LYS A 120 3.64 22.34 -13.48
N GLU A 121 4.34 22.76 -12.43
CA GLU A 121 3.79 22.93 -11.10
C GLU A 121 4.10 24.32 -10.54
N ILE A 122 3.27 24.79 -9.62
CA ILE A 122 3.46 26.06 -8.89
C ILE A 122 2.83 26.00 -7.51
N ASN A 123 3.49 26.58 -6.51
CA ASN A 123 2.91 26.71 -5.17
C ASN A 123 1.68 27.63 -5.18
N HIS A 124 0.62 27.21 -4.47
CA HIS A 124 -0.61 27.96 -4.24
C HIS A 124 -0.41 29.45 -3.90
N VAL A 125 0.57 29.77 -3.05
CA VAL A 125 0.84 31.17 -2.59
C VAL A 125 1.32 32.05 -3.75
N ASN A 126 2.15 31.51 -4.63
CA ASN A 126 2.74 32.27 -5.72
C ASN A 126 1.84 32.28 -6.96
N PHE A 127 0.93 31.30 -7.10
CA PHE A 127 0.01 31.24 -8.23
C PHE A 127 -0.84 32.52 -8.37
N GLN A 128 -1.41 33.03 -7.27
CA GLN A 128 -2.16 34.29 -7.27
C GLN A 128 -1.33 35.51 -7.71
N LYS A 129 -0.04 35.54 -7.36
CA LYS A 129 0.88 36.60 -7.79
C LYS A 129 1.15 36.53 -9.29
N VAL A 130 1.27 35.31 -9.84
CA VAL A 130 1.47 35.07 -11.28
C VAL A 130 0.23 35.50 -12.06
N LEU A 131 -0.96 35.10 -11.62
CA LEU A 131 -2.23 35.47 -12.27
C LEU A 131 -2.37 37.00 -12.37
N SER A 132 -2.14 37.72 -11.26
CA SER A 132 -2.28 39.17 -11.22
C SER A 132 -1.20 39.92 -12.02
N LYS A 133 0.07 39.50 -11.96
CA LYS A 133 1.16 40.18 -12.70
C LYS A 133 1.05 40.01 -14.21
N PHE A 134 0.72 38.80 -14.67
CA PHE A 134 0.74 38.46 -16.11
C PHE A 134 -0.64 38.45 -16.75
N GLN A 135 -1.71 38.74 -15.99
CA GLN A 135 -3.10 38.72 -16.46
C GLN A 135 -3.46 37.38 -17.12
N LEU A 136 -2.98 36.28 -16.52
CA LEU A 136 -3.22 34.93 -17.00
C LEU A 136 -4.58 34.41 -16.50
N PRO A 137 -5.22 33.50 -17.25
CA PRO A 137 -6.47 32.89 -16.79
C PRO A 137 -6.23 32.04 -15.54
N ASP A 138 -7.18 32.08 -14.61
CA ASP A 138 -7.21 31.24 -13.42
C ASP A 138 -7.57 29.80 -13.81
N GLU A 139 -6.56 29.04 -14.23
CA GLU A 139 -6.71 27.68 -14.72
C GLU A 139 -5.64 26.76 -14.14
N VAL A 140 -6.09 25.69 -13.50
CA VAL A 140 -5.27 24.54 -13.08
C VAL A 140 -5.88 23.28 -13.67
N ILE A 141 -5.11 22.19 -13.71
CA ILE A 141 -5.63 20.90 -14.13
C ILE A 141 -6.58 20.40 -13.04
N VAL A 142 -7.81 20.05 -13.42
CA VAL A 142 -8.84 19.48 -12.55
C VAL A 142 -9.26 18.07 -12.96
N ASP A 143 -8.90 17.63 -14.17
CA ASP A 143 -9.15 16.26 -14.61
C ASP A 143 -8.20 15.82 -15.74
N ILE A 144 -8.03 14.50 -15.88
CA ILE A 144 -7.18 13.89 -16.92
C ILE A 144 -7.94 12.72 -17.57
N ALA A 145 -7.94 12.70 -18.89
CA ALA A 145 -8.44 11.58 -19.67
C ALA A 145 -7.40 11.10 -20.68
N VAL A 146 -7.39 9.81 -20.98
CA VAL A 146 -6.56 9.23 -22.03
C VAL A 146 -7.47 8.50 -23.01
N GLN A 147 -7.22 8.73 -24.30
CA GLN A 147 -7.98 8.22 -25.41
C GLN A 147 -7.87 6.70 -25.56
N ASP A 148 -9.01 6.02 -25.74
CA ASP A 148 -9.11 4.64 -26.19
C ASP A 148 -9.53 4.57 -27.67
N VAL A 149 -8.63 4.83 -28.62
CA VAL A 149 -8.88 4.71 -30.08
C VAL A 149 -9.71 3.50 -30.48
N GLU A 150 -9.52 2.31 -29.89
CA GLU A 150 -10.31 1.16 -30.35
C GLU A 150 -11.76 1.26 -29.86
N GLY A 151 -11.97 1.55 -28.58
CA GLY A 151 -13.30 1.79 -28.00
C GLY A 151 -13.97 3.06 -28.54
N ASP A 152 -13.25 4.18 -28.52
CA ASP A 152 -13.71 5.51 -28.93
C ASP A 152 -14.06 5.57 -30.42
N SER A 153 -13.39 4.81 -31.28
CA SER A 153 -13.75 4.74 -32.71
C SER A 153 -15.06 3.98 -32.97
N LYS A 154 -15.53 3.17 -32.01
CA LYS A 154 -16.83 2.47 -32.09
C LYS A 154 -18.00 3.42 -31.78
N ILE A 155 -17.75 4.59 -31.18
CA ILE A 155 -18.78 5.60 -30.92
C ILE A 155 -19.21 6.24 -32.24
N LYS A 156 -20.49 6.09 -32.59
CA LYS A 156 -21.06 6.60 -33.84
C LYS A 156 -20.81 8.11 -33.98
N GLY A 157 -20.24 8.53 -35.10
CA GLY A 157 -19.96 9.94 -35.40
C GLY A 157 -18.69 10.52 -34.75
N ASN A 158 -17.98 9.76 -33.89
CA ASN A 158 -16.79 10.23 -33.17
C ASN A 158 -15.53 10.28 -34.05
N LYS A 159 -15.56 11.12 -35.09
CA LYS A 159 -14.44 11.27 -36.06
C LYS A 159 -13.15 11.76 -35.41
N LEU A 160 -13.26 12.55 -34.35
CA LEU A 160 -12.13 13.06 -33.56
C LEU A 160 -11.60 12.02 -32.56
N LYS A 161 -12.26 10.85 -32.45
CA LYS A 161 -11.94 9.78 -31.51
C LYS A 161 -11.82 10.31 -30.08
N LEU A 162 -12.69 11.25 -29.68
CA LEU A 162 -12.68 11.80 -28.34
C LEU A 162 -12.85 10.67 -27.32
N PRO A 163 -12.16 10.72 -26.16
CA PRO A 163 -12.39 9.75 -25.09
C PRO A 163 -13.88 9.72 -24.73
N LYS A 164 -14.47 8.51 -24.62
CA LYS A 164 -15.86 8.35 -24.16
C LYS A 164 -16.16 9.18 -22.91
N TYR A 165 -15.25 9.18 -21.95
CA TYR A 165 -15.35 9.97 -20.72
C TYR A 165 -15.47 11.49 -20.96
N VAL A 166 -14.73 12.04 -21.92
CA VAL A 166 -14.79 13.48 -22.27
C VAL A 166 -16.13 13.82 -22.92
N ILE A 167 -16.66 12.92 -23.77
CA ILE A 167 -18.00 13.07 -24.34
C ILE A 167 -19.05 13.04 -23.23
N GLU A 168 -18.98 12.07 -22.33
CA GLU A 168 -19.94 11.92 -21.22
C GLU A 168 -19.93 13.11 -20.26
N ASP A 169 -18.75 13.63 -19.91
CA ASP A 169 -18.62 14.84 -19.10
C ASP A 169 -19.25 16.06 -19.79
N TYR A 170 -19.07 16.22 -21.11
CA TYR A 170 -19.76 17.25 -21.87
C TYR A 170 -21.29 17.13 -21.78
N HIS A 171 -21.82 15.93 -21.92
CA HIS A 171 -23.26 15.68 -21.82
C HIS A 171 -23.83 15.94 -20.41
N LYS A 172 -23.05 15.72 -19.34
CA LYS A 172 -23.48 16.03 -17.96
C LYS A 172 -23.64 17.53 -17.70
N GLN A 173 -22.94 18.37 -18.45
CA GLN A 173 -22.89 19.81 -18.23
C GLN A 173 -23.73 20.61 -19.24
N LYS A 174 -24.15 19.98 -20.35
CA LYS A 174 -24.97 20.62 -21.38
C LYS A 174 -26.45 20.41 -21.14
N THR A 175 -27.20 21.51 -21.19
CA THR A 175 -28.65 21.47 -21.40
C THR A 175 -28.92 21.51 -22.91
N TYR A 176 -29.69 20.55 -23.42
CA TYR A 176 -30.07 20.49 -24.83
C TYR A 176 -31.36 21.27 -25.07
N ASP A 177 -31.52 21.85 -26.27
CA ASP A 177 -32.84 22.32 -26.68
C ASP A 177 -33.78 21.13 -26.91
N GLY A 178 -35.10 21.37 -26.82
CA GLY A 178 -36.11 20.31 -26.88
C GLY A 178 -36.00 19.44 -28.14
N ALA A 179 -35.74 20.04 -29.30
CA ALA A 179 -35.62 19.30 -30.56
C ALA A 179 -34.37 18.40 -30.60
N THR A 180 -33.24 18.87 -30.09
CA THR A 180 -31.99 18.09 -30.01
C THR A 180 -32.12 16.97 -28.98
N GLN A 181 -32.75 17.25 -27.84
CA GLN A 181 -33.03 16.26 -26.81
C GLN A 181 -33.97 15.16 -27.33
N ASP A 182 -35.06 15.54 -27.99
CA ASP A 182 -36.03 14.60 -28.56
C ASP A 182 -35.41 13.71 -29.64
N ASN A 183 -34.54 14.27 -30.48
CA ASN A 183 -33.82 13.52 -31.52
C ASN A 183 -32.80 12.54 -30.91
N LEU A 184 -32.05 12.95 -29.87
CA LEU A 184 -31.15 12.04 -29.16
C LEU A 184 -31.92 10.93 -28.43
N ILE A 185 -33.07 11.23 -27.82
CA ILE A 185 -33.94 10.23 -27.21
C ILE A 185 -34.43 9.27 -28.30
N GLU A 186 -34.91 9.80 -29.43
CA GLU A 186 -35.41 9.01 -30.55
C GLU A 186 -34.38 8.05 -31.14
N GLN A 187 -33.14 8.51 -31.33
CA GLN A 187 -32.06 7.68 -31.84
C GLN A 187 -31.61 6.57 -30.86
N ASN A 188 -32.03 6.64 -29.61
CA ASN A 188 -31.74 5.67 -28.55
C ASN A 188 -32.98 4.86 -28.09
N LYS A 189 -34.13 4.98 -28.78
CA LYS A 189 -35.41 4.35 -28.39
C LYS A 189 -35.41 2.82 -28.41
N ASP A 190 -34.56 2.17 -29.20
CA ASP A 190 -34.59 0.72 -29.45
C ASP A 190 -33.70 -0.12 -28.52
N GLU A 191 -33.18 0.49 -27.46
CA GLU A 191 -32.35 -0.17 -26.45
C GLU A 191 -33.14 -0.35 -25.16
N VAL A 192 -33.19 -1.57 -24.63
CA VAL A 192 -33.95 -1.89 -23.42
C VAL A 192 -33.46 -1.06 -22.23
N LEU A 193 -34.19 0.01 -21.94
CA LEU A 193 -34.23 0.68 -20.65
C LEU A 193 -34.86 -0.30 -19.65
N ASP A 194 -34.09 -0.78 -18.68
CA ASP A 194 -34.71 -1.09 -17.38
C ASP A 194 -35.03 0.24 -16.69
N GLY A 195 -36.26 0.34 -16.19
CA GLY A 195 -36.70 1.47 -15.40
C GLY A 195 -37.71 2.39 -16.11
N SER A 196 -38.93 1.91 -16.23
CA SER A 196 -40.10 2.77 -16.12
C SER A 196 -40.01 3.67 -14.88
N THR A 197 -39.69 4.96 -15.04
CA THR A 197 -40.49 6.15 -14.65
C THR A 197 -39.63 7.42 -14.55
N PRO A 198 -40.17 8.60 -14.93
CA PRO A 198 -39.53 9.88 -14.76
C PRO A 198 -39.74 10.40 -13.34
N ASP A 199 -38.71 10.33 -12.50
CA ASP A 199 -38.63 11.20 -11.34
C ASP A 199 -37.17 11.50 -10.97
N SER A 200 -36.77 12.73 -11.24
CA SER A 200 -35.45 13.29 -10.93
C SER A 200 -35.33 13.57 -9.44
N SER A 201 -35.23 12.54 -8.59
CA SER A 201 -34.84 12.74 -7.18
C SER A 201 -34.33 11.49 -6.42
N LYS A 202 -34.29 10.29 -7.02
CA LYS A 202 -33.86 9.07 -6.28
C LYS A 202 -32.74 8.23 -6.92
N ALA A 203 -32.13 8.68 -8.02
CA ALA A 203 -30.98 8.01 -8.64
C ALA A 203 -29.61 8.45 -8.06
N SER A 204 -29.59 9.45 -7.17
CA SER A 204 -28.37 9.95 -6.52
C SER A 204 -27.94 9.14 -5.28
N HIS A 205 -28.73 8.15 -4.83
CA HIS A 205 -28.39 7.36 -3.64
C HIS A 205 -27.97 5.91 -3.89
N LYS A 206 -28.04 5.38 -5.12
CA LYS A 206 -27.66 3.98 -5.40
C LYS A 206 -26.31 3.79 -6.12
N ILE A 207 -25.66 4.88 -6.52
CA ILE A 207 -24.30 4.86 -7.09
C ILE A 207 -23.24 5.18 -6.02
N GLN A 208 -23.64 5.79 -4.91
CA GLN A 208 -22.74 6.21 -3.84
C GLN A 208 -22.43 5.11 -2.81
N GLU A 209 -23.23 4.04 -2.74
CA GLU A 209 -23.01 2.89 -1.85
C GLU A 209 -22.11 1.77 -2.44
N MET A 210 -21.69 1.89 -3.70
CA MET A 210 -20.77 0.91 -4.33
C MET A 210 -19.29 1.31 -4.24
N ILE A 211 -18.96 2.47 -3.64
CA ILE A 211 -17.59 3.03 -3.68
C ILE A 211 -16.99 3.27 -2.27
N TYR A 212 -17.77 3.31 -1.18
CA TYR A 212 -17.23 3.43 0.20
C TYR A 212 -18.16 2.80 1.27
N PRO A 213 -17.74 1.75 2.01
CA PRO A 213 -18.42 1.38 3.24
C PRO A 213 -17.73 2.07 4.43
N GLU A 214 -18.41 3.03 5.06
CA GLU A 214 -18.07 3.48 6.41
C GLU A 214 -19.25 3.35 7.36
N THR A 215 -19.09 2.35 8.24
CA THR A 215 -19.26 2.36 9.70
C THR A 215 -20.40 3.18 10.31
N GLY A 216 -21.35 2.48 10.93
CA GLY A 216 -22.30 3.03 11.89
C GLY A 216 -22.95 1.93 12.73
N GLU A 217 -22.70 2.00 14.03
CA GLU A 217 -23.05 1.10 15.13
C GLU A 217 -24.48 0.51 15.15
N ALA A 218 -24.54 -0.72 15.63
CA ALA A 218 -25.77 -1.38 16.04
C ALA A 218 -26.30 -0.78 17.36
N SER A 219 -27.60 -0.49 17.40
CA SER A 219 -28.37 -0.54 18.64
C SER A 219 -29.72 -1.18 18.35
N GLY A 220 -30.08 -2.17 19.18
CA GLY A 220 -31.16 -3.11 18.93
C GLY A 220 -32.50 -2.79 19.60
N LYS A 221 -33.32 -3.85 19.63
CA LYS A 221 -34.73 -4.00 20.09
C LYS A 221 -35.74 -3.69 18.98
N GLY A 222 -36.70 -4.54 18.62
CA GLY A 222 -37.20 -5.79 19.20
C GLY A 222 -38.66 -5.96 18.75
N ASP A 223 -39.13 -7.20 18.67
CA ASP A 223 -40.53 -7.64 18.51
C ASP A 223 -41.24 -7.28 17.19
N SER A 224 -42.19 -8.05 16.64
CA SER A 224 -42.68 -9.43 16.79
C SER A 224 -43.87 -9.54 15.82
N THR A 225 -44.28 -10.78 15.49
CA THR A 225 -45.56 -11.17 14.85
C THR A 225 -45.71 -10.80 13.36
N ASN A 226 -46.40 -11.52 12.46
CA ASN A 226 -46.91 -12.88 12.26
C ASN A 226 -47.75 -12.78 10.96
N ASP A 227 -48.13 -13.92 10.40
CA ASP A 227 -49.17 -14.14 9.37
C ASP A 227 -48.69 -13.90 7.92
N ALA A 228 -48.43 -14.93 7.10
CA ALA A 228 -49.23 -16.07 6.63
C ALA A 228 -49.97 -15.78 5.31
N ASP A 229 -49.94 -16.79 4.44
CA ASP A 229 -50.69 -17.00 3.19
C ASP A 229 -50.28 -16.15 1.97
N ASP A 230 -50.25 -16.65 0.73
CA ASP A 230 -50.34 -18.00 0.13
C ASP A 230 -49.98 -17.83 -1.37
N ASN A 231 -49.51 -18.89 -2.02
CA ASN A 231 -49.42 -19.14 -3.48
C ASN A 231 -48.86 -18.05 -4.44
N ASP A 232 -47.76 -18.34 -5.14
CA ASP A 232 -47.86 -19.01 -6.45
C ASP A 232 -46.49 -19.32 -7.10
N GLU A 233 -46.49 -20.41 -7.86
CA GLU A 233 -45.37 -21.02 -8.55
C GLU A 233 -44.80 -20.18 -9.73
N LYS A 234 -43.50 -20.41 -9.98
CA LYS A 234 -42.78 -20.28 -11.26
C LYS A 234 -42.57 -18.87 -11.84
N HIS A 235 -41.35 -18.35 -11.64
CA HIS A 235 -40.40 -18.20 -12.77
C HIS A 235 -38.97 -17.96 -12.29
N ASN A 236 -38.13 -18.95 -12.54
CA ASN A 236 -36.68 -18.87 -12.46
C ASN A 236 -36.17 -17.89 -13.54
N LYS A 237 -35.72 -16.69 -13.14
CA LYS A 237 -34.84 -15.85 -13.97
C LYS A 237 -33.62 -15.49 -13.13
N ARG A 238 -32.58 -16.31 -13.31
CA ARG A 238 -31.16 -15.96 -13.12
C ARG A 238 -30.96 -14.47 -13.43
N GLY A 239 -30.51 -13.70 -12.44
CA GLY A 239 -29.92 -12.39 -12.65
C GLY A 239 -28.74 -12.56 -13.59
N LYS A 240 -28.93 -12.19 -14.86
CA LYS A 240 -27.84 -12.07 -15.82
C LYS A 240 -27.03 -10.86 -15.40
N THR A 241 -25.78 -11.13 -15.03
CA THR A 241 -24.68 -10.18 -15.08
C THR A 241 -24.75 -9.35 -16.35
N ALA A 242 -24.71 -8.03 -16.21
CA ALA A 242 -24.67 -7.08 -17.31
C ALA A 242 -23.36 -7.26 -18.10
N HIS A 243 -23.40 -8.08 -19.15
CA HIS A 243 -22.33 -8.20 -20.12
C HIS A 243 -22.43 -7.06 -21.14
N GLN A 244 -21.36 -6.26 -21.22
CA GLN A 244 -20.64 -5.98 -22.47
C GLN A 244 -21.45 -5.57 -23.72
N ASN A 245 -22.45 -4.70 -23.57
CA ASN A 245 -23.05 -3.94 -24.68
C ASN A 245 -23.58 -2.59 -24.16
N ASP A 246 -22.69 -1.59 -24.08
CA ASP A 246 -23.03 -0.16 -23.91
C ASP A 246 -22.52 0.64 -25.14
N LEU A 247 -22.52 -0.03 -26.31
CA LEU A 247 -21.95 0.43 -27.59
C LEU A 247 -22.99 1.05 -28.53
N THR A 248 -24.19 1.28 -28.02
CA THR A 248 -25.39 1.48 -28.82
C THR A 248 -26.11 2.78 -28.48
N ARG A 249 -25.62 3.50 -27.46
CA ARG A 249 -25.97 4.91 -27.23
C ARG A 249 -25.38 5.81 -28.33
N VAL A 250 -26.25 6.55 -29.01
CA VAL A 250 -25.88 7.65 -29.91
C VAL A 250 -25.62 8.90 -29.07
N TYR A 251 -24.36 9.36 -29.09
CA TYR A 251 -23.92 10.58 -28.42
C TYR A 251 -23.91 11.76 -29.40
N TYR A 252 -24.19 12.96 -28.89
CA TYR A 252 -23.82 14.19 -29.59
C TYR A 252 -22.32 14.37 -29.45
N ILE A 253 -21.59 14.40 -30.57
CA ILE A 253 -20.13 14.52 -30.53
C ILE A 253 -19.75 16.01 -30.52
N PRO A 254 -19.21 16.54 -29.40
CA PRO A 254 -18.88 17.95 -29.30
C PRO A 254 -17.73 18.33 -30.22
N THR A 255 -17.78 19.56 -30.72
CA THR A 255 -16.67 20.18 -31.47
C THR A 255 -15.50 20.51 -30.54
N LYS A 256 -14.31 20.73 -31.12
CA LYS A 256 -13.12 21.15 -30.33
C LYS A 256 -13.34 22.45 -29.57
N ASP A 257 -14.07 23.39 -30.17
CA ASP A 257 -14.39 24.68 -29.55
C ASP A 257 -15.35 24.52 -28.38
N GLU A 258 -16.36 23.65 -28.51
CA GLU A 258 -17.27 23.30 -27.41
C GLU A 258 -16.53 22.63 -26.25
N LEU A 259 -15.60 21.72 -26.53
CA LEU A 259 -14.75 21.10 -25.51
C LEU A 259 -13.81 22.10 -24.83
N THR A 260 -13.22 23.00 -25.61
CA THR A 260 -12.32 24.04 -25.09
C THR A 260 -13.08 25.00 -24.16
N LYS A 261 -14.33 25.33 -24.49
CA LYS A 261 -15.23 26.10 -23.60
C LYS A 261 -15.58 25.35 -22.32
N LEU A 262 -15.63 24.02 -22.35
CA LEU A 262 -15.79 23.16 -21.18
C LEU A 262 -14.47 22.90 -20.41
N GLY A 263 -13.36 23.50 -20.86
CA GLY A 263 -12.04 23.36 -20.25
C GLY A 263 -11.22 22.16 -20.74
N TRP A 264 -11.77 21.30 -21.61
CA TRP A 264 -11.03 20.15 -22.15
C TRP A 264 -10.09 20.56 -23.29
N ARG A 265 -8.81 20.22 -23.15
CA ARG A 265 -7.78 20.48 -24.17
C ARG A 265 -6.96 19.22 -24.43
N TYR A 266 -6.81 18.89 -25.70
CA TYR A 266 -5.91 17.83 -26.13
C TYR A 266 -4.45 18.27 -25.96
N LYS A 267 -3.60 17.35 -25.49
CA LYS A 267 -2.15 17.55 -25.40
C LYS A 267 -1.41 16.68 -26.42
N SER A 268 -0.87 15.56 -26.00
CA SER A 268 -0.12 14.62 -26.82
C SER A 268 -0.36 13.20 -26.32
N HIS A 269 0.03 12.18 -27.10
CA HIS A 269 -0.01 10.78 -26.65
C HIS A 269 -1.41 10.28 -26.23
N GLY A 270 -2.47 10.87 -26.78
CA GLY A 270 -3.86 10.57 -26.42
C GLY A 270 -4.35 11.25 -25.15
N ILE A 271 -3.54 12.10 -24.50
CA ILE A 271 -3.86 12.77 -23.24
C ILE A 271 -4.72 14.01 -23.49
N TRP A 272 -5.78 14.12 -22.71
CA TRP A 272 -6.64 15.30 -22.58
C TRP A 272 -6.59 15.79 -21.14
N LEU A 273 -6.47 17.12 -20.97
CA LEU A 273 -6.51 17.77 -19.67
C LEU A 273 -7.76 18.64 -19.60
N LYS A 274 -8.46 18.58 -18.46
CA LYS A 274 -9.53 19.52 -18.13
C LYS A 274 -8.96 20.62 -17.25
N TYR A 275 -9.17 21.85 -17.65
CA TYR A 275 -8.79 23.04 -16.91
C TYR A 275 -10.00 23.63 -16.17
N GLY A 276 -9.77 24.08 -14.94
CA GLY A 276 -10.76 24.74 -14.10
C GLY A 276 -10.09 25.71 -13.12
N PRO A 277 -10.88 26.48 -12.34
CA PRO A 277 -10.33 27.44 -11.41
C PRO A 277 -9.54 26.75 -10.29
N HIS A 278 -8.49 27.41 -9.80
CA HIS A 278 -7.60 26.84 -8.77
C HIS A 278 -8.28 26.49 -7.44
N ASN A 279 -9.41 27.12 -7.14
CA ASN A 279 -10.21 26.85 -5.95
C ASN A 279 -11.12 25.61 -6.10
N SER A 280 -11.08 24.94 -7.24
CA SER A 280 -11.81 23.70 -7.46
C SER A 280 -11.40 22.65 -6.44
N LYS A 281 -12.38 21.98 -5.83
CA LYS A 281 -12.13 20.81 -4.97
C LYS A 281 -11.49 19.65 -5.75
N ASP A 282 -11.60 19.68 -7.07
CA ASP A 282 -11.07 18.67 -7.99
C ASP A 282 -9.67 19.02 -8.52
N ALA A 283 -9.04 20.10 -8.04
CA ALA A 283 -7.69 20.47 -8.48
C ALA A 283 -6.71 19.30 -8.31
N ILE A 284 -6.00 19.00 -9.38
CA ILE A 284 -4.97 17.97 -9.40
C ILE A 284 -3.66 18.58 -8.88
N THR A 285 -3.06 17.88 -7.93
CA THR A 285 -1.87 18.34 -7.21
C THR A 285 -0.65 17.44 -7.40
N ALA A 286 -0.85 16.22 -7.88
CA ALA A 286 0.23 15.30 -8.24
C ALA A 286 -0.20 14.36 -9.35
N VAL A 287 0.78 13.94 -10.15
CA VAL A 287 0.63 12.94 -11.21
C VAL A 287 1.82 12.00 -11.12
N ASP A 288 1.56 10.72 -11.39
CA ASP A 288 2.56 9.67 -11.47
C ASP A 288 2.19 8.66 -12.58
N ILE A 289 3.09 7.73 -12.87
CA ILE A 289 2.90 6.68 -13.88
C ILE A 289 3.01 5.31 -13.23
N LEU A 290 2.04 4.44 -13.52
CA LEU A 290 2.08 3.01 -13.19
C LEU A 290 2.12 2.17 -14.47
N PHE A 291 2.53 0.91 -14.39
CA PHE A 291 2.87 0.11 -15.57
C PHE A 291 2.23 -1.28 -15.56
N GLY A 292 1.56 -1.66 -16.65
CA GLY A 292 0.90 -2.96 -16.77
C GLY A 292 -0.61 -2.86 -16.78
N LEU A 293 -1.27 -3.76 -17.51
CA LEU A 293 -2.74 -3.82 -17.60
C LEU A 293 -3.41 -4.18 -16.26
N ASP A 294 -2.63 -4.70 -15.33
CA ASP A 294 -2.96 -5.07 -13.97
C ASP A 294 -2.57 -4.00 -12.93
N ALA A 295 -2.12 -2.83 -13.38
CA ALA A 295 -1.81 -1.72 -12.48
C ALA A 295 -3.06 -1.30 -11.69
N VAL A 296 -2.85 -1.05 -10.40
CA VAL A 296 -3.83 -0.50 -9.47
C VAL A 296 -3.17 0.58 -8.63
N ASP A 297 -3.96 1.53 -8.14
CA ASP A 297 -3.47 2.56 -7.22
C ASP A 297 -4.33 2.56 -5.95
N PRO A 298 -3.86 1.91 -4.86
CA PRO A 298 -4.62 1.78 -3.61
C PRO A 298 -4.57 3.05 -2.75
N ARG A 299 -3.85 4.09 -3.18
CA ARG A 299 -3.70 5.31 -2.38
C ARG A 299 -5.04 6.07 -2.34
N PRO A 300 -5.55 6.41 -1.15
CA PRO A 300 -6.74 7.26 -1.02
C PRO A 300 -6.50 8.57 -1.74
N ASN A 301 -7.54 9.16 -2.33
CA ASN A 301 -7.51 10.37 -3.16
C ASN A 301 -6.64 10.35 -4.44
N TRP A 302 -6.07 9.20 -4.79
CA TRP A 302 -5.49 8.95 -6.11
C TRP A 302 -6.50 8.28 -7.05
N SER A 303 -6.30 8.46 -8.35
CA SER A 303 -7.14 7.90 -9.39
C SER A 303 -6.31 7.47 -10.58
N LEU A 304 -6.36 6.18 -10.89
CA LEU A 304 -5.73 5.61 -12.08
C LEU A 304 -6.61 5.86 -13.31
N VAL A 305 -6.07 6.50 -14.33
CA VAL A 305 -6.71 6.59 -15.65
C VAL A 305 -6.73 5.20 -16.27
N LYS A 306 -7.91 4.68 -16.60
CA LYS A 306 -8.10 3.31 -17.08
C LYS A 306 -7.47 2.98 -18.44
N GLN A 307 -7.00 4.00 -19.16
CA GLN A 307 -6.47 3.84 -20.51
C GLN A 307 -4.98 4.17 -20.53
N PRO A 308 -4.15 3.35 -21.20
CA PRO A 308 -2.72 3.55 -21.23
C PRO A 308 -2.36 4.72 -22.13
N VAL A 309 -1.26 5.40 -21.80
CA VAL A 309 -0.64 6.43 -22.63
C VAL A 309 -0.12 5.81 -23.93
N ARG A 310 -0.17 6.56 -25.03
CA ARG A 310 0.02 6.01 -26.38
C ARG A 310 1.12 6.66 -27.17
N GLY A 311 1.62 5.95 -28.18
CA GLY A 311 2.70 6.47 -29.02
C GLY A 311 4.01 6.66 -28.24
N VAL A 312 4.05 6.16 -27.02
CA VAL A 312 5.23 6.09 -26.17
C VAL A 312 5.85 4.72 -26.29
N CYS A 313 7.11 4.66 -25.91
CA CYS A 313 7.83 3.46 -25.61
C CYS A 313 7.01 2.61 -24.66
N SER A 314 6.66 1.40 -25.07
CA SER A 314 5.91 0.47 -24.26
C SER A 314 6.52 -0.91 -24.44
N SER A 315 6.73 -1.61 -23.33
CA SER A 315 6.98 -3.04 -23.39
C SER A 315 5.68 -3.75 -23.78
N ALA A 316 5.78 -4.82 -24.57
CA ALA A 316 4.62 -5.67 -24.85
C ALA A 316 3.99 -6.14 -23.54
N GLY A 317 2.69 -5.89 -23.35
CA GLY A 317 1.93 -6.25 -22.15
C GLY A 317 2.16 -5.37 -20.92
N ILE A 318 3.07 -4.39 -20.97
CA ILE A 318 3.36 -3.49 -19.85
C ILE A 318 3.31 -2.02 -20.31
N PRO A 319 2.11 -1.50 -20.65
CA PRO A 319 1.96 -0.11 -21.04
C PRO A 319 1.89 0.83 -19.83
N PRO A 320 2.30 2.10 -19.97
CA PRO A 320 2.21 3.10 -18.91
C PRO A 320 0.80 3.70 -18.78
N PHE A 321 0.35 3.86 -17.54
CA PHE A 321 -0.92 4.47 -17.15
C PHE A 321 -0.68 5.70 -16.29
N ILE A 322 -1.46 6.75 -16.50
CA ILE A 322 -1.42 7.94 -15.65
C ILE A 322 -2.23 7.67 -14.40
N THR A 323 -1.65 7.92 -13.22
CA THR A 323 -2.40 8.07 -11.98
C THR A 323 -2.20 9.47 -11.43
N TYR A 324 -3.19 10.02 -10.75
CA TYR A 324 -3.14 11.40 -10.25
C TYR A 324 -3.89 11.56 -8.94
N ARG A 325 -3.45 12.53 -8.15
CA ARG A 325 -4.08 12.92 -6.88
C ARG A 325 -4.99 14.11 -7.07
N ARG A 326 -6.22 14.00 -6.56
CA ARG A 326 -7.15 15.13 -6.42
C ARG A 326 -7.11 15.68 -5.00
N GLY A 327 -6.99 16.99 -4.88
CA GLY A 327 -6.90 17.66 -3.58
C GLY A 327 -5.53 17.48 -2.90
N PRO A 328 -5.42 17.76 -1.60
CA PRO A 328 -4.15 17.83 -0.90
C PRO A 328 -3.47 16.47 -0.69
N LYS A 329 -2.18 16.45 -0.39
CA LYS A 329 -1.48 15.29 0.12
C LYS A 329 -2.08 14.93 1.47
N LEU A 330 -2.53 13.68 1.61
CA LEU A 330 -3.00 13.13 2.87
C LEU A 330 -1.82 12.59 3.68
N ASP A 331 -1.91 12.70 5.00
CA ASP A 331 -1.00 12.01 5.92
C ASP A 331 -1.65 10.67 6.28
N TYR A 332 -1.31 9.63 5.51
CA TYR A 332 -1.98 8.34 5.67
C TYR A 332 -1.75 7.71 7.05
N LYS A 333 -0.57 7.96 7.67
CA LYS A 333 -0.28 7.51 9.03
C LYS A 333 -1.12 8.20 10.08
N LYS A 334 -1.60 9.41 9.81
CA LYS A 334 -2.51 10.11 10.71
C LYS A 334 -3.97 9.74 10.43
N GLU A 335 -4.35 9.68 9.16
CA GLU A 335 -5.75 9.57 8.73
C GLU A 335 -6.27 8.12 8.70
N TYR A 336 -5.43 7.15 8.35
CA TYR A 336 -5.81 5.74 8.16
C TYR A 336 -5.15 4.79 9.16
N LYS A 337 -4.53 5.34 10.22
CA LYS A 337 -3.96 4.51 11.28
C LYS A 337 -5.08 3.84 12.07
N LYS A 338 -5.06 2.51 12.04
CA LYS A 338 -5.94 1.66 12.83
C LYS A 338 -5.12 0.99 13.93
N PRO A 339 -5.36 1.31 15.22
CA PRO A 339 -4.70 0.61 16.32
C PRO A 339 -4.97 -0.89 16.26
N LEU A 340 -3.97 -1.70 16.58
CA LEU A 340 -4.15 -3.13 16.78
C LEU A 340 -4.73 -3.33 18.18
N VAL A 341 -5.86 -4.02 18.30
CA VAL A 341 -6.58 -4.20 19.57
C VAL A 341 -6.96 -5.66 19.72
N ILE A 342 -6.79 -6.21 20.93
CA ILE A 342 -7.22 -7.57 21.24
C ILE A 342 -8.75 -7.64 21.18
N ASN A 343 -9.30 -8.68 20.57
CA ASN A 343 -10.75 -8.80 20.48
C ASN A 343 -11.37 -9.20 21.84
N GLU A 344 -12.71 -9.21 21.89
CA GLU A 344 -13.46 -9.53 23.12
C GLU A 344 -13.23 -10.95 23.64
N ASN A 345 -12.86 -11.89 22.76
CA ASN A 345 -12.50 -13.27 23.10
C ASN A 345 -11.06 -13.41 23.58
N ALA A 346 -10.35 -12.29 23.77
CA ALA A 346 -8.93 -12.23 24.10
C ALA A 346 -8.03 -12.85 23.01
N GLU A 347 -8.52 -12.88 21.76
CA GLU A 347 -7.87 -13.44 20.59
C GLU A 347 -7.36 -12.35 19.63
N PHE A 348 -6.28 -12.67 18.92
CA PHE A 348 -5.75 -11.88 17.82
C PHE A 348 -5.29 -12.82 16.71
N LYS A 349 -5.80 -12.61 15.50
CA LYS A 349 -5.50 -13.45 14.33
C LYS A 349 -4.57 -12.75 13.35
N ILE A 350 -3.48 -13.42 13.03
CA ILE A 350 -2.48 -12.97 12.06
C ILE A 350 -2.52 -13.90 10.85
N LEU A 351 -2.61 -13.33 9.65
CA LEU A 351 -2.29 -14.03 8.41
C LEU A 351 -0.87 -13.63 7.97
N GLN A 352 0.04 -14.59 7.93
CA GLN A 352 1.36 -14.42 7.35
C GLN A 352 1.31 -14.69 5.85
N VAL A 353 1.80 -13.73 5.07
CA VAL A 353 1.92 -13.81 3.62
C VAL A 353 3.40 -13.64 3.26
N ALA A 354 4.02 -14.70 2.75
CA ALA A 354 5.45 -14.73 2.46
C ALA A 354 5.68 -14.92 0.95
N ASP A 355 6.71 -14.26 0.41
CA ASP A 355 7.26 -14.58 -0.91
C ASP A 355 6.23 -14.47 -2.06
N LEU A 356 5.45 -13.38 -2.12
CA LEU A 356 4.49 -13.15 -3.21
C LEU A 356 5.17 -13.02 -4.57
N HIS A 357 6.37 -12.45 -4.63
CA HIS A 357 7.17 -12.29 -5.85
C HIS A 357 6.43 -11.57 -7.00
N PHE A 358 5.66 -10.52 -6.68
CA PHE A 358 4.91 -9.78 -7.68
C PHE A 358 5.84 -9.02 -8.63
N SER A 359 5.38 -8.88 -9.87
CA SER A 359 6.12 -8.26 -10.97
C SER A 359 5.46 -6.98 -11.46
N THR A 360 6.10 -6.25 -12.38
CA THR A 360 5.40 -5.24 -13.17
C THR A 360 4.73 -5.95 -14.36
N GLY A 361 3.39 -5.94 -14.42
CA GLY A 361 2.63 -6.80 -15.32
C GLY A 361 2.19 -8.11 -14.66
N PHE A 362 1.55 -8.99 -15.43
CA PHE A 362 0.91 -10.21 -14.91
C PHE A 362 1.85 -11.29 -14.33
N GLY A 363 3.16 -11.15 -14.51
CA GLY A 363 4.15 -12.15 -14.09
C GLY A 363 4.07 -13.49 -14.84
N LYS A 364 5.09 -14.32 -14.65
CA LYS A 364 5.16 -15.68 -15.20
C LYS A 364 5.09 -16.68 -14.06
N CYS A 365 4.15 -17.63 -14.13
CA CYS A 365 4.08 -18.69 -13.15
C CYS A 365 5.35 -19.55 -13.18
N LEU A 366 6.00 -19.69 -12.03
CA LEU A 366 7.09 -20.61 -11.80
C LEU A 366 6.57 -21.82 -11.04
N ASN A 367 6.82 -23.01 -11.59
CA ASN A 367 6.45 -24.30 -11.00
C ASN A 367 5.00 -24.38 -10.47
N PRO A 368 3.97 -24.00 -11.26
CA PRO A 368 2.59 -24.12 -10.79
C PRO A 368 2.20 -25.60 -10.69
N GLU A 369 1.51 -25.96 -9.60
CA GLU A 369 0.90 -27.27 -9.42
C GLU A 369 -0.63 -27.18 -9.57
N PRO A 370 -1.29 -28.19 -10.18
CA PRO A 370 -0.68 -29.26 -10.97
C PRO A 370 0.03 -28.70 -12.21
N VAL A 371 1.08 -29.36 -12.70
CA VAL A 371 1.86 -28.92 -13.89
C VAL A 371 0.98 -28.60 -15.11
N SER A 372 -0.16 -29.27 -15.28
CA SER A 372 -1.14 -28.99 -16.34
C SER A 372 -1.70 -27.56 -16.30
N SER A 373 -1.62 -26.88 -15.16
CA SER A 373 -2.06 -25.48 -14.98
C SER A 373 -1.05 -24.43 -15.48
N ALA A 374 0.12 -24.84 -15.99
CA ALA A 374 1.17 -23.92 -16.44
C ALA A 374 0.82 -23.15 -17.72
N SER A 375 0.04 -23.75 -18.62
CA SER A 375 -0.29 -23.14 -19.91
C SER A 375 -1.22 -21.94 -19.73
N GLY A 376 -0.81 -20.77 -20.24
CA GLY A 376 -1.58 -19.52 -20.09
C GLY A 376 -1.60 -18.93 -18.67
N CYS A 377 -0.81 -19.49 -17.75
CA CYS A 377 -0.79 -19.07 -16.35
C CYS A 377 -0.17 -17.67 -16.18
N GLN A 378 -0.91 -16.80 -15.49
CA GLN A 378 -0.48 -15.48 -15.06
C GLN A 378 -0.22 -15.53 -13.56
N ALA A 379 1.01 -15.25 -13.13
CA ALA A 379 1.44 -15.47 -11.74
C ALA A 379 0.67 -14.57 -10.76
N ASP A 380 0.65 -13.28 -11.04
CA ASP A 380 0.17 -12.28 -10.10
C ASP A 380 -1.37 -12.36 -9.96
N PRO A 381 -2.17 -12.48 -11.04
CA PRO A 381 -3.61 -12.71 -10.94
C PRO A 381 -3.99 -13.98 -10.17
N ARG A 382 -3.33 -15.12 -10.45
CA ARG A 382 -3.62 -16.39 -9.75
C ARG A 382 -3.22 -16.33 -8.28
N THR A 383 -2.10 -15.67 -7.97
CA THR A 383 -1.70 -15.43 -6.58
C THR A 383 -2.70 -14.50 -5.86
N LEU A 384 -3.18 -13.44 -6.53
CA LEU A 384 -4.21 -12.55 -5.98
C LEU A 384 -5.52 -13.30 -5.71
N GLU A 385 -5.95 -14.21 -6.59
CA GLU A 385 -7.12 -15.06 -6.35
C GLU A 385 -6.95 -15.85 -5.04
N PHE A 386 -5.78 -16.47 -4.85
CA PHE A 386 -5.47 -17.20 -3.64
C PHE A 386 -5.45 -16.32 -2.38
N VAL A 387 -4.75 -15.19 -2.43
CA VAL A 387 -4.67 -14.22 -1.31
C VAL A 387 -6.07 -13.73 -0.92
N ASN A 388 -6.87 -13.29 -1.89
CA ASN A 388 -8.24 -12.83 -1.64
C ASN A 388 -9.09 -13.94 -0.99
N LYS A 389 -9.01 -15.16 -1.53
CA LYS A 389 -9.77 -16.30 -1.00
C LYS A 389 -9.42 -16.61 0.46
N VAL A 390 -8.14 -16.58 0.82
CA VAL A 390 -7.73 -16.82 2.22
C VAL A 390 -8.08 -15.64 3.13
N LEU A 391 -8.00 -14.39 2.65
CA LEU A 391 -8.47 -13.24 3.42
C LEU A 391 -9.97 -13.36 3.76
N ASP A 392 -10.79 -13.83 2.81
CA ASP A 392 -12.23 -14.00 3.02
C ASP A 392 -12.56 -15.14 4.01
N ILE A 393 -11.76 -16.23 3.98
CA ILE A 393 -11.90 -17.38 4.88
C ILE A 393 -11.40 -17.06 6.29
N GLU A 394 -10.19 -16.51 6.40
CA GLU A 394 -9.52 -16.32 7.68
C GLU A 394 -9.97 -15.05 8.39
N GLN A 395 -10.35 -14.00 7.66
CA GLN A 395 -10.71 -12.69 8.23
C GLN A 395 -9.72 -12.25 9.32
N PRO A 396 -8.43 -12.07 8.97
CA PRO A 396 -7.40 -11.76 9.95
C PRO A 396 -7.59 -10.36 10.52
N ASP A 397 -7.23 -10.19 11.80
CA ASP A 397 -7.12 -8.86 12.42
C ASP A 397 -5.90 -8.10 11.89
N PHE A 398 -4.89 -8.84 11.42
CA PHE A 398 -3.60 -8.31 11.01
C PHE A 398 -2.93 -9.19 9.96
N VAL A 399 -2.26 -8.56 8.99
CA VAL A 399 -1.45 -9.27 7.98
C VAL A 399 0.03 -8.98 8.23
N VAL A 400 0.86 -10.02 8.16
CA VAL A 400 2.32 -9.88 8.24
C VAL A 400 2.95 -10.36 6.94
N LEU A 401 3.63 -9.44 6.25
CA LEU A 401 4.33 -9.68 4.99
C LEU A 401 5.82 -9.92 5.28
N THR A 402 6.27 -11.18 5.19
CA THR A 402 7.63 -11.59 5.60
C THR A 402 8.66 -11.56 4.47
N GLY A 403 8.70 -10.46 3.70
CA GLY A 403 9.67 -10.22 2.64
C GLY A 403 9.37 -10.92 1.30
N ASP A 404 10.10 -10.49 0.28
CA ASP A 404 9.97 -10.89 -1.13
C ASP A 404 8.54 -10.77 -1.65
N GLN A 405 7.91 -9.65 -1.30
CA GLN A 405 6.57 -9.34 -1.76
C GLN A 405 6.58 -8.95 -3.24
N ILE A 406 7.67 -8.32 -3.69
CA ILE A 406 7.95 -8.10 -5.10
C ILE A 406 9.21 -8.83 -5.52
N PHE A 407 9.25 -9.29 -6.76
CA PHE A 407 10.47 -9.84 -7.34
C PHE A 407 11.16 -8.74 -8.13
N GLY A 408 12.10 -8.02 -7.50
CA GLY A 408 12.67 -6.77 -8.04
C GLY A 408 13.19 -6.88 -9.48
N SER A 409 13.84 -7.99 -9.82
CA SER A 409 14.31 -8.27 -11.19
C SER A 409 13.19 -8.39 -12.25
N ALA A 410 11.97 -8.76 -11.84
CA ALA A 410 10.76 -8.80 -12.66
C ALA A 410 9.85 -7.58 -12.45
N ALA A 411 10.22 -6.65 -11.56
CA ALA A 411 9.50 -5.43 -11.25
C ALA A 411 10.32 -4.19 -11.65
N PRO A 412 10.51 -3.92 -12.97
CA PRO A 412 11.21 -2.73 -13.45
C PRO A 412 10.56 -1.40 -13.03
N ASP A 413 9.30 -1.45 -12.56
CA ASP A 413 8.70 -0.42 -11.73
C ASP A 413 8.19 -1.06 -10.43
N SER A 414 8.97 -0.91 -9.35
CA SER A 414 8.68 -1.50 -8.04
C SER A 414 7.37 -0.98 -7.44
N GLU A 415 7.06 0.31 -7.65
CA GLU A 415 5.86 0.94 -7.11
C GLU A 415 4.57 0.26 -7.63
N THR A 416 4.49 -0.01 -8.94
CA THR A 416 3.34 -0.73 -9.51
C THR A 416 3.17 -2.13 -8.88
N ALA A 417 4.27 -2.86 -8.70
CA ALA A 417 4.22 -4.20 -8.10
C ALA A 417 3.77 -4.15 -6.63
N VAL A 418 4.28 -3.18 -5.85
CA VAL A 418 3.91 -2.96 -4.45
C VAL A 418 2.42 -2.63 -4.31
N PHE A 419 1.93 -1.68 -5.10
CA PHE A 419 0.53 -1.28 -5.07
C PHE A 419 -0.40 -2.44 -5.36
N LYS A 420 -0.06 -3.27 -6.35
CA LYS A 420 -0.78 -4.50 -6.65
C LYS A 420 -0.74 -5.51 -5.51
N ALA A 421 0.42 -5.74 -4.90
CA ALA A 421 0.59 -6.69 -3.79
C ALA A 421 -0.21 -6.30 -2.54
N LEU A 422 -0.28 -4.99 -2.24
CA LEU A 422 -0.94 -4.49 -1.04
C LEU A 422 -2.42 -4.15 -1.21
N ASN A 423 -2.91 -4.04 -2.44
CA ASN A 423 -4.30 -3.67 -2.74
C ASN A 423 -5.33 -4.51 -1.95
N PRO A 424 -5.21 -5.86 -1.84
CA PRO A 424 -6.20 -6.67 -1.13
C PRO A 424 -6.37 -6.31 0.35
N PHE A 425 -5.30 -5.83 1.00
CA PHE A 425 -5.31 -5.47 2.43
C PHE A 425 -5.83 -4.05 2.63
N ILE A 426 -5.41 -3.12 1.77
CA ILE A 426 -5.82 -1.71 1.83
C ILE A 426 -7.32 -1.59 1.54
N GLU A 427 -7.83 -2.25 0.49
CA GLU A 427 -9.27 -2.26 0.18
C GLU A 427 -10.12 -2.82 1.31
N ARG A 428 -9.63 -3.86 2.00
CA ARG A 428 -10.31 -4.48 3.15
C ARG A 428 -10.08 -3.73 4.47
N LYS A 429 -9.30 -2.65 4.48
CA LYS A 429 -8.95 -1.88 5.69
C LYS A 429 -8.30 -2.76 6.78
N ILE A 430 -7.52 -3.75 6.37
CA ILE A 430 -6.80 -4.68 7.25
C ILE A 430 -5.42 -4.08 7.51
N PRO A 431 -5.04 -3.84 8.78
CA PRO A 431 -3.69 -3.40 9.09
C PRO A 431 -2.65 -4.44 8.70
N PHE A 432 -1.50 -3.98 8.21
CA PHE A 432 -0.42 -4.87 7.80
C PHE A 432 0.96 -4.37 8.23
N ALA A 433 1.86 -5.30 8.50
CA ALA A 433 3.29 -5.08 8.68
C ALA A 433 4.08 -5.68 7.51
N VAL A 434 5.24 -5.09 7.24
CA VAL A 434 6.16 -5.53 6.19
C VAL A 434 7.58 -5.57 6.73
N VAL A 435 8.32 -6.63 6.38
CA VAL A 435 9.78 -6.67 6.41
C VAL A 435 10.28 -6.89 4.99
N LEU A 436 11.47 -6.40 4.67
CA LEU A 436 12.07 -6.59 3.36
C LEU A 436 12.68 -7.98 3.23
N GLY A 437 12.60 -8.55 2.03
CA GLY A 437 13.37 -9.71 1.61
C GLY A 437 14.50 -9.35 0.65
N ASN A 438 15.28 -10.35 0.24
CA ASN A 438 16.47 -10.13 -0.58
C ASN A 438 16.16 -9.72 -2.02
N HIS A 439 14.97 -10.04 -2.53
CA HIS A 439 14.54 -9.69 -3.89
C HIS A 439 13.79 -8.37 -3.98
N ASP A 440 13.24 -7.88 -2.87
CA ASP A 440 12.39 -6.68 -2.85
C ASP A 440 13.12 -5.44 -3.43
N ALA A 441 14.38 -5.23 -3.05
CA ALA A 441 15.18 -4.07 -3.44
C ALA A 441 16.06 -4.27 -4.70
N GLU A 442 15.74 -5.26 -5.54
CA GLU A 442 16.46 -5.51 -6.81
C GLU A 442 15.86 -4.75 -8.02
N GLY A 443 14.75 -4.02 -7.80
CA GLY A 443 13.99 -3.30 -8.83
C GLY A 443 14.39 -1.82 -8.97
N SER A 444 13.39 -0.95 -9.19
CA SER A 444 13.60 0.47 -9.43
C SER A 444 13.79 1.33 -8.18
N LEU A 445 13.44 0.81 -7.00
CA LEU A 445 13.57 1.48 -5.71
C LEU A 445 14.66 0.83 -4.87
N SER A 446 15.44 1.65 -4.16
CA SER A 446 16.34 1.16 -3.11
C SER A 446 15.56 0.61 -1.92
N ALA A 447 16.21 -0.20 -1.06
CA ALA A 447 15.60 -0.71 0.17
C ALA A 447 15.02 0.41 1.05
N LYS A 448 15.70 1.56 1.16
CA LYS A 448 15.23 2.74 1.89
C LYS A 448 13.96 3.32 1.28
N GLU A 449 13.94 3.52 -0.03
CA GLU A 449 12.78 4.09 -0.74
C GLU A 449 11.57 3.13 -0.69
N LEU A 450 11.82 1.83 -0.86
CA LEU A 450 10.79 0.80 -0.82
C LEU A 450 10.18 0.64 0.58
N MET A 451 11.01 0.60 1.64
CA MET A 451 10.51 0.57 3.01
C MET A 451 9.75 1.87 3.36
N GLY A 452 10.21 3.01 2.83
CA GLY A 452 9.50 4.29 2.93
C GLY A 452 8.11 4.22 2.32
N LEU A 453 8.00 3.64 1.11
CA LEU A 453 6.71 3.41 0.44
C LEU A 453 5.79 2.49 1.25
N TYR A 454 6.30 1.34 1.70
CA TYR A 454 5.53 0.41 2.53
C TYR A 454 5.03 1.06 3.82
N SER A 455 5.87 1.89 4.45
CA SER A 455 5.54 2.57 5.70
C SER A 455 4.51 3.68 5.51
N ASP A 456 4.51 4.37 4.36
CA ASP A 456 3.64 5.53 4.12
C ASP A 456 2.22 5.11 3.71
N LEU A 457 2.01 3.89 3.21
CA LEU A 457 0.69 3.45 2.73
C LEU A 457 -0.38 3.31 3.83
N PRO A 458 -1.67 3.51 3.52
CA PRO A 458 -2.77 3.37 4.48
C PRO A 458 -2.79 2.01 5.15
N TYR A 459 -3.19 1.98 6.42
CA TYR A 459 -3.25 0.78 7.26
C TYR A 459 -1.90 0.09 7.52
N SER A 460 -0.79 0.59 6.97
CA SER A 460 0.54 0.10 7.31
C SER A 460 0.86 0.44 8.77
N VAL A 461 1.32 -0.57 9.52
CA VAL A 461 1.95 -0.37 10.84
C VAL A 461 3.47 -0.36 10.74
N ALA A 462 4.01 -0.48 9.53
CA ALA A 462 5.44 -0.57 9.29
C ALA A 462 6.14 0.77 9.54
N ALA A 463 7.42 0.67 9.91
CA ALA A 463 8.26 1.83 10.16
C ALA A 463 9.66 1.63 9.60
N MET A 464 10.32 2.74 9.26
CA MET A 464 11.71 2.74 8.81
C MET A 464 12.68 2.15 9.85
N GLY A 465 12.37 2.36 11.14
CA GLY A 465 13.31 2.17 12.23
C GLY A 465 14.24 3.37 12.42
N PRO A 466 15.07 3.38 13.48
CA PRO A 466 16.03 4.46 13.74
C PRO A 466 17.15 4.49 12.70
N GLU A 467 17.61 5.68 12.30
CA GLU A 467 18.72 5.82 11.33
C GLU A 467 20.06 5.27 11.82
N SER A 468 20.23 5.09 13.14
CA SER A 468 21.43 4.54 13.77
C SER A 468 21.47 3.01 13.82
N VAL A 469 20.41 2.34 13.39
CA VAL A 469 20.26 0.88 13.39
C VAL A 469 20.43 0.37 11.96
N ASP A 470 21.21 -0.69 11.77
CA ASP A 470 21.47 -1.27 10.45
C ASP A 470 20.18 -1.82 9.81
N GLY A 471 20.05 -1.60 8.50
CA GLY A 471 18.88 -2.03 7.72
C GLY A 471 17.67 -1.10 7.84
N TYR A 472 16.58 -1.46 7.17
CA TYR A 472 15.32 -0.71 7.15
C TYR A 472 14.15 -1.63 7.47
N GLY A 473 13.21 -1.17 8.29
CA GLY A 473 12.11 -2.03 8.73
C GLY A 473 12.36 -2.72 10.07
N ASN A 474 13.23 -2.14 10.91
CA ASN A 474 13.41 -2.57 12.29
C ASN A 474 12.42 -1.83 13.19
N TYR A 475 11.41 -2.52 13.73
CA TYR A 475 10.39 -1.91 14.59
C TYR A 475 9.61 -2.93 15.42
N ILE A 476 8.86 -2.43 16.39
CA ILE A 476 7.88 -3.20 17.18
C ILE A 476 6.46 -2.74 16.84
N ALA A 477 5.53 -3.68 16.71
CA ALA A 477 4.09 -3.40 16.73
C ALA A 477 3.47 -4.01 17.98
N THR A 478 2.60 -3.25 18.65
CA THR A 478 1.92 -3.69 19.86
C THR A 478 0.41 -3.79 19.65
N VAL A 479 -0.20 -4.78 20.30
CA VAL A 479 -1.66 -4.95 20.35
C VAL A 479 -2.14 -4.44 21.70
N GLN A 480 -3.12 -3.54 21.68
CA GLN A 480 -3.69 -2.96 22.89
C GLN A 480 -4.62 -3.95 23.59
N GLY A 481 -4.57 -3.96 24.92
CA GLY A 481 -5.56 -4.64 25.76
C GLY A 481 -6.86 -3.84 25.90
N LYS A 482 -7.53 -3.94 27.05
CA LYS A 482 -8.73 -3.14 27.34
C LYS A 482 -8.38 -1.65 27.50
N SER A 483 -7.20 -1.37 28.02
CA SER A 483 -6.67 -0.01 28.17
C SER A 483 -5.75 0.33 26.99
N LYS A 484 -5.79 1.58 26.52
CA LYS A 484 -4.89 2.06 25.45
C LYS A 484 -3.41 2.02 25.83
N SER A 485 -3.08 2.05 27.12
CA SER A 485 -1.71 1.93 27.63
C SER A 485 -1.29 0.49 27.89
N SER A 486 -2.23 -0.45 27.94
CA SER A 486 -1.93 -1.87 28.14
C SER A 486 -1.44 -2.52 26.84
N VAL A 487 -0.40 -3.35 26.92
CA VAL A 487 0.17 -4.08 25.79
C VAL A 487 -0.14 -5.56 25.96
N ALA A 488 -1.10 -6.04 25.17
CA ALA A 488 -1.58 -7.41 25.17
C ALA A 488 -0.61 -8.36 24.46
N LEU A 489 -0.09 -7.93 23.31
CA LEU A 489 0.85 -8.68 22.47
C LEU A 489 1.91 -7.74 21.92
N SER A 490 3.11 -8.27 21.66
CA SER A 490 4.17 -7.56 20.93
C SER A 490 4.72 -8.38 19.76
N PHE A 491 4.95 -7.71 18.64
CA PHE A 491 5.49 -8.28 17.42
C PHE A 491 6.75 -7.52 17.01
N TYR A 492 7.87 -8.23 16.91
CA TYR A 492 9.16 -7.68 16.53
C TYR A 492 9.42 -7.92 15.05
N PHE A 493 9.72 -6.85 14.32
CA PHE A 493 10.03 -6.89 12.89
C PHE A 493 11.47 -6.45 12.69
N VAL A 494 12.25 -7.25 11.98
CA VAL A 494 13.69 -7.03 11.82
C VAL A 494 14.10 -7.21 10.37
N ASP A 495 14.93 -6.29 9.87
CA ASP A 495 15.59 -6.45 8.59
C ASP A 495 16.66 -7.53 8.70
N SER A 496 16.42 -8.70 8.10
CA SER A 496 17.42 -9.77 8.03
C SER A 496 18.49 -9.53 6.97
N HIS A 497 18.44 -8.37 6.29
CA HIS A 497 19.27 -7.96 5.16
C HIS A 497 19.07 -8.84 3.93
N ALA A 498 19.88 -8.59 2.89
CA ALA A 498 19.94 -9.38 1.68
C ALA A 498 21.22 -10.23 1.65
N TYR A 499 22.18 -9.86 0.81
CA TYR A 499 23.43 -10.61 0.63
C TYR A 499 24.57 -10.02 1.45
N SER A 500 25.45 -10.89 1.96
CA SER A 500 26.63 -10.48 2.73
C SER A 500 27.53 -9.55 1.90
N GLU A 501 27.91 -8.42 2.50
CA GLU A 501 28.88 -7.49 1.89
C GLU A 501 30.30 -8.08 1.87
N ASN A 502 30.63 -8.97 2.82
CA ASN A 502 31.92 -9.66 2.90
C ASN A 502 31.83 -11.11 2.40
N LYS A 503 31.53 -11.26 1.10
CA LYS A 503 31.32 -12.55 0.42
C LYS A 503 32.51 -13.51 0.50
N LYS A 504 33.72 -13.02 0.78
CA LYS A 504 34.92 -13.86 0.90
C LYS A 504 34.96 -14.63 2.23
N VAL A 505 34.53 -13.99 3.32
CA VAL A 505 34.55 -14.59 4.67
C VAL A 505 33.22 -15.24 4.98
N PHE A 506 32.11 -14.58 4.62
CA PHE A 506 30.75 -15.05 4.84
C PHE A 506 30.02 -15.03 3.49
N PRO A 507 30.18 -16.06 2.65
CA PRO A 507 29.46 -16.15 1.38
C PRO A 507 27.96 -16.36 1.62
N GLY A 508 27.14 -15.89 0.67
CA GLY A 508 25.69 -16.04 0.70
C GLY A 508 24.99 -14.84 1.35
N TYR A 509 24.04 -15.13 2.22
CA TYR A 509 23.16 -14.14 2.85
C TYR A 509 23.80 -13.48 4.06
N ASP A 510 23.40 -12.23 4.29
CA ASP A 510 23.82 -11.47 5.45
C ASP A 510 22.97 -11.82 6.69
N TRP A 511 23.33 -11.32 7.87
CA TRP A 511 22.72 -11.65 9.15
C TRP A 511 22.21 -10.42 9.90
N ILE A 512 21.29 -10.64 10.84
CA ILE A 512 20.80 -9.61 11.78
C ILE A 512 21.98 -9.14 12.65
N LYS A 513 22.26 -7.84 12.61
CA LYS A 513 23.40 -7.18 13.26
C LYS A 513 23.17 -6.97 14.75
N GLU A 514 24.28 -6.83 15.49
CA GLU A 514 24.25 -6.66 16.95
C GLU A 514 23.48 -5.41 17.38
N ASN A 515 23.62 -4.28 16.68
CA ASN A 515 22.87 -3.06 16.99
C ASN A 515 21.35 -3.22 16.76
N GLN A 516 20.91 -4.04 15.81
CA GLN A 516 19.49 -4.39 15.63
C GLN A 516 18.99 -5.21 16.82
N LEU A 517 19.78 -6.17 17.32
CA LEU A 517 19.42 -6.96 18.49
C LEU A 517 19.37 -6.11 19.77
N ILE A 518 20.31 -5.19 19.95
CA ILE A 518 20.30 -4.21 21.05
C ILE A 518 19.02 -3.35 20.96
N TYR A 519 18.71 -2.84 19.78
CA TYR A 519 17.50 -2.04 19.55
C TYR A 519 16.22 -2.82 19.88
N MET A 520 16.11 -4.10 19.49
CA MET A 520 14.96 -4.93 19.87
C MET A 520 14.83 -5.12 21.39
N LYS A 521 15.95 -5.22 22.11
CA LYS A 521 15.97 -5.28 23.58
C LYS A 521 15.51 -3.96 24.21
N GLU A 522 15.92 -2.83 23.65
CA GLU A 522 15.48 -1.50 24.08
C GLU A 522 13.97 -1.29 23.83
N GLU A 523 13.46 -1.72 22.67
CA GLU A 523 12.02 -1.68 22.37
C GLU A 523 11.20 -2.58 23.30
N ALA A 524 11.71 -3.77 23.64
CA ALA A 524 11.07 -4.65 24.63
C ALA A 524 11.01 -4.01 26.02
N GLU A 525 12.08 -3.34 26.45
CA GLU A 525 12.13 -2.62 27.72
C GLU A 525 11.17 -1.42 27.73
N SER A 526 11.00 -0.74 26.58
CA SER A 526 10.13 0.44 26.47
C SER A 526 8.64 0.12 26.71
N ILE A 527 8.20 -1.10 26.42
CA ILE A 527 6.81 -1.53 26.55
C ILE A 527 6.50 -2.23 27.88
N LYS A 528 7.49 -2.45 28.76
CA LYS A 528 7.36 -3.28 29.97
C LYS A 528 6.22 -2.83 30.89
N ASP A 529 6.00 -1.52 31.02
CA ASP A 529 4.97 -0.96 31.90
C ASP A 529 3.57 -1.24 31.36
N GLY A 530 3.40 -1.16 30.03
CA GLY A 530 2.16 -1.54 29.36
C GLY A 530 1.89 -3.03 29.43
N VAL A 531 2.94 -3.87 29.35
CA VAL A 531 2.83 -5.32 29.57
C VAL A 531 2.41 -5.62 31.02
N ALA A 532 3.01 -4.94 31.99
CA ALA A 532 2.66 -5.09 33.41
C ALA A 532 1.24 -4.58 33.72
N GLU A 533 0.76 -3.56 33.01
CA GLU A 533 -0.64 -3.12 33.07
C GLU A 533 -1.57 -4.21 32.52
N PHE A 534 -1.27 -4.76 31.36
CA PHE A 534 -2.07 -5.82 30.75
C PHE A 534 -2.16 -7.08 31.62
N GLN A 535 -1.06 -7.49 32.25
CA GLN A 535 -1.03 -8.66 33.14
C GLN A 535 -1.89 -8.52 34.41
N LYS A 536 -2.30 -7.29 34.77
CA LYS A 536 -3.27 -7.05 35.84
C LYS A 536 -4.71 -7.28 35.37
N GLU A 537 -4.97 -7.26 34.05
CA GLU A 537 -6.27 -7.63 33.51
C GLU A 537 -6.62 -9.08 33.83
N LYS A 538 -7.90 -9.30 34.15
CA LYS A 538 -8.40 -10.60 34.55
C LYS A 538 -9.32 -11.20 33.49
N PHE A 539 -9.27 -12.52 33.37
CA PHE A 539 -10.28 -13.32 32.70
C PHE A 539 -10.81 -14.37 33.67
N THR A 540 -12.06 -14.81 33.46
CA THR A 540 -12.69 -15.84 34.30
C THR A 540 -12.70 -17.15 33.54
N GLU A 541 -12.19 -18.21 34.16
CA GLU A 541 -12.18 -19.57 33.63
C GLU A 541 -12.58 -20.53 34.75
N ASN A 542 -13.60 -21.36 34.51
CA ASN A 542 -14.15 -22.28 35.51
C ASN A 542 -14.53 -21.62 36.85
N GLY A 543 -14.95 -20.34 36.81
CA GLY A 543 -15.30 -19.56 37.99
C GLY A 543 -14.10 -18.93 38.73
N GLU A 544 -12.87 -19.20 38.28
CA GLU A 544 -11.65 -18.60 38.83
C GLU A 544 -11.18 -17.40 38.00
N SER A 545 -10.81 -16.31 38.68
CA SER A 545 -10.25 -15.12 38.04
C SER A 545 -8.73 -15.26 37.90
N LYS A 546 -8.25 -15.38 36.66
CA LYS A 546 -6.81 -15.53 36.32
C LYS A 546 -6.29 -14.29 35.60
N ASN A 547 -4.98 -14.04 35.70
CA ASN A 547 -4.31 -12.97 34.95
C ASN A 547 -4.25 -13.32 33.47
N LYS A 548 -4.45 -12.32 32.61
CA LYS A 548 -4.10 -12.46 31.19
C LYS A 548 -2.59 -12.54 31.01
N ILE A 549 -2.18 -13.21 29.94
CA ILE A 549 -0.79 -13.54 29.62
C ILE A 549 -0.38 -12.75 28.39
N HIS A 550 0.69 -11.97 28.52
CA HIS A 550 1.37 -11.36 27.38
C HIS A 550 2.13 -12.41 26.57
N LEU A 551 2.02 -12.33 25.24
CA LEU A 551 2.70 -13.19 24.28
C LEU A 551 3.41 -12.33 23.23
N SER A 552 4.54 -12.82 22.72
CA SER A 552 5.28 -12.12 21.68
C SER A 552 5.82 -13.06 20.60
N MET A 553 5.94 -12.50 19.39
CA MET A 553 6.47 -13.16 18.21
C MET A 553 7.48 -12.26 17.49
N ALA A 554 8.39 -12.85 16.71
CA ALA A 554 9.27 -12.11 15.81
C ALA A 554 9.09 -12.55 14.35
N PHE A 555 9.26 -11.60 13.44
CA PHE A 555 9.11 -11.79 12.01
C PHE A 555 10.27 -11.13 11.25
N PHE A 556 10.86 -11.87 10.33
CA PHE A 556 11.91 -11.41 9.41
C PHE A 556 11.94 -12.33 8.19
N HIS A 557 12.73 -12.02 7.16
CA HIS A 557 12.66 -12.76 5.90
C HIS A 557 13.55 -14.01 5.88
N ILE A 558 14.86 -13.85 6.10
CA ILE A 558 15.85 -14.94 5.96
C ILE A 558 15.91 -15.78 7.24
N PRO A 559 15.85 -17.14 7.16
CA PRO A 559 15.87 -18.00 8.34
C PRO A 559 17.18 -17.89 9.12
N LEU A 560 17.10 -18.08 10.43
CA LEU A 560 18.28 -18.20 11.30
C LEU A 560 19.01 -19.53 11.08
N PRO A 561 20.30 -19.64 11.41
CA PRO A 561 21.04 -20.92 11.34
C PRO A 561 20.37 -22.09 12.07
N GLU A 562 19.65 -21.82 13.16
CA GLU A 562 18.93 -22.82 13.96
C GLU A 562 17.83 -23.57 13.18
N TYR A 563 17.29 -22.98 12.10
CA TYR A 563 16.30 -23.67 11.25
C TYR A 563 16.85 -24.94 10.60
N LYS A 564 18.18 -25.11 10.52
CA LYS A 564 18.86 -26.29 9.97
C LYS A 564 18.81 -27.52 10.90
N LYS A 565 18.43 -27.36 12.17
CA LYS A 565 18.53 -28.40 13.22
C LYS A 565 17.34 -29.36 13.25
N LEU A 566 17.13 -30.07 12.15
CA LEU A 566 15.92 -30.84 11.85
C LEU A 566 15.77 -32.17 12.62
N ASN A 567 16.77 -32.54 13.42
CA ASN A 567 16.71 -33.64 14.38
C ASN A 567 15.79 -33.36 15.58
N GLN A 568 15.20 -32.17 15.64
CA GLN A 568 14.28 -31.72 16.68
C GLN A 568 12.80 -31.90 16.27
N PRO A 569 11.84 -31.79 17.21
CA PRO A 569 10.42 -31.91 16.86
C PRO A 569 10.00 -30.89 15.79
N THR A 570 9.37 -31.39 14.73
CA THR A 570 8.92 -30.60 13.59
C THR A 570 7.48 -30.95 13.21
N ILE A 571 6.74 -29.96 12.74
CA ILE A 571 5.38 -30.11 12.19
C ILE A 571 5.30 -29.35 10.86
N GLY A 572 4.94 -30.06 9.79
CA GLY A 572 5.02 -29.59 8.40
C GLY A 572 6.13 -30.29 7.64
N GLN A 573 6.53 -29.75 6.49
CA GLN A 573 7.48 -30.43 5.61
C GLN A 573 8.64 -29.52 5.24
N GLN A 574 9.85 -30.06 5.40
CA GLN A 574 11.04 -29.54 4.76
C GLN A 574 11.10 -30.12 3.35
N ARG A 575 11.06 -29.27 2.32
CA ARG A 575 11.08 -29.69 0.91
C ARG A 575 12.35 -29.28 0.19
N GLU A 576 13.05 -28.31 0.73
CA GLU A 576 14.30 -27.81 0.18
C GLU A 576 15.35 -27.59 1.26
N GLY A 577 16.57 -27.28 0.83
CA GLY A 577 17.66 -26.93 1.74
C GLY A 577 17.33 -25.64 2.48
N VAL A 578 17.70 -25.57 3.76
CA VAL A 578 17.52 -24.34 4.54
C VAL A 578 18.63 -23.35 4.20
N ILE A 579 18.25 -22.19 3.66
CA ILE A 579 19.19 -21.19 3.18
C ILE A 579 19.29 -20.06 4.21
N SER A 580 20.07 -20.32 5.26
CA SER A 580 20.39 -19.34 6.31
C SER A 580 21.76 -18.68 6.08
N PRO A 581 22.05 -17.56 6.77
CA PRO A 581 23.40 -16.98 6.82
C PRO A 581 24.42 -17.97 7.40
N MET A 582 25.68 -17.80 7.00
CA MET A 582 26.80 -18.60 7.52
C MET A 582 27.20 -18.19 8.94
N TYR A 583 27.06 -16.90 9.25
CA TYR A 583 27.36 -16.36 10.58
C TYR A 583 26.12 -16.45 11.48
N ASN A 584 26.29 -16.97 12.69
CA ASN A 584 25.25 -16.94 13.72
C ASN A 584 25.51 -15.75 14.66
N SER A 585 24.61 -14.77 14.64
CA SER A 585 24.72 -13.56 15.47
C SER A 585 24.18 -13.72 16.89
N GLY A 586 23.65 -14.88 17.26
CA GLY A 586 22.95 -15.07 18.53
C GLY A 586 21.55 -14.46 18.55
N ALA A 587 21.00 -14.12 17.37
CA ALA A 587 19.67 -13.50 17.24
C ALA A 587 18.56 -14.33 17.91
N ARG A 588 18.61 -15.66 17.78
CA ARG A 588 17.64 -16.58 18.40
C ARG A 588 17.58 -16.39 19.92
N ASP A 589 18.73 -16.35 20.59
CA ASP A 589 18.81 -16.17 22.04
C ASP A 589 18.42 -14.76 22.44
N ALA A 590 18.81 -13.74 21.66
CA ALA A 590 18.38 -12.37 21.90
C ALA A 590 16.85 -12.21 21.85
N PHE A 591 16.16 -12.93 20.96
CA PHE A 591 14.69 -12.94 20.92
C PHE A 591 14.07 -13.72 22.10
N HIS A 592 14.70 -14.83 22.51
CA HIS A 592 14.28 -15.54 23.71
C HIS A 592 14.37 -14.65 24.97
N ASP A 593 15.48 -13.92 25.13
CA ASP A 593 15.73 -13.02 26.28
C ASP A 593 14.60 -12.00 26.48
N ILE A 594 13.99 -11.53 25.38
CA ILE A 594 12.89 -10.57 25.40
C ILE A 594 11.49 -11.22 25.37
N GLY A 595 11.44 -12.53 25.58
CA GLY A 595 10.21 -13.29 25.80
C GLY A 595 9.52 -13.81 24.54
N VAL A 596 10.13 -13.71 23.35
CA VAL A 596 9.57 -14.24 22.10
C VAL A 596 9.38 -15.75 22.20
N LYS A 597 8.20 -16.23 21.83
CA LYS A 597 7.84 -17.66 21.88
C LYS A 597 7.78 -18.34 20.51
N ALA A 598 7.61 -17.56 19.45
CA ALA A 598 7.67 -18.05 18.09
C ALA A 598 8.29 -16.99 17.16
N ILE A 599 9.13 -17.46 16.25
CA ILE A 599 9.74 -16.71 15.16
C ILE A 599 9.16 -17.24 13.86
N SER A 600 8.77 -16.35 12.94
CA SER A 600 8.29 -16.77 11.61
C SER A 600 9.00 -16.06 10.47
N VAL A 601 9.33 -16.82 9.41
CA VAL A 601 10.14 -16.37 8.28
C VAL A 601 9.58 -16.78 6.92
N GLY A 602 10.17 -16.27 5.82
CA GLY A 602 9.89 -16.63 4.43
C GLY A 602 11.11 -17.30 3.76
N HIS A 603 11.51 -16.80 2.59
CA HIS A 603 12.77 -17.06 1.88
C HIS A 603 12.92 -18.46 1.24
N ASP A 604 12.77 -19.51 2.03
CA ASP A 604 12.80 -20.89 1.53
C ASP A 604 11.36 -21.30 1.16
N HIS A 605 10.96 -21.00 -0.07
CA HIS A 605 9.55 -20.97 -0.48
C HIS A 605 8.79 -22.28 -0.21
N CYS A 606 9.43 -23.42 -0.45
CA CYS A 606 8.83 -24.74 -0.37
C CYS A 606 8.89 -25.35 1.04
N ASN A 607 9.67 -24.75 1.95
CA ASN A 607 9.66 -25.11 3.36
C ASN A 607 8.44 -24.50 4.04
N ASP A 608 7.74 -25.30 4.84
CA ASP A 608 6.53 -24.86 5.52
C ASP A 608 6.35 -25.46 6.91
N TYR A 609 7.45 -25.96 7.48
CA TYR A 609 7.46 -26.55 8.80
C TYR A 609 7.60 -25.49 9.89
N CYS A 610 7.15 -25.84 11.09
CA CYS A 610 7.61 -25.26 12.34
C CYS A 610 8.54 -26.27 13.01
N LEU A 611 9.67 -25.79 13.53
CA LEU A 611 10.66 -26.54 14.28
C LEU A 611 10.69 -26.02 15.71
N LEU A 612 10.58 -26.92 16.68
CA LEU A 612 10.74 -26.60 18.08
C LEU A 612 12.23 -26.69 18.43
N ASP A 613 12.86 -25.55 18.67
CA ASP A 613 14.27 -25.50 19.03
C ASP A 613 14.44 -25.61 20.55
N GLU A 614 14.96 -26.76 20.99
CA GLU A 614 15.23 -27.15 22.39
C GLU A 614 16.73 -27.18 22.71
N GLU A 615 17.61 -27.28 21.71
CA GLU A 615 19.04 -27.57 21.89
C GLU A 615 19.86 -26.47 22.61
N GLN A 616 19.38 -25.22 22.65
CA GLN A 616 20.08 -24.11 23.32
C GLN A 616 19.78 -24.02 24.83
N SER A 617 19.16 -25.05 25.44
CA SER A 617 18.73 -24.99 26.84
C SER A 617 19.14 -26.16 27.73
N PRO A 618 19.74 -25.89 28.91
CA PRO A 618 19.81 -26.86 30.01
C PRO A 618 18.48 -27.00 30.79
N ASN A 619 17.48 -26.11 30.62
CA ASN A 619 16.19 -26.10 31.34
C ASN A 619 14.98 -25.89 30.39
N ASP A 620 13.74 -26.19 30.77
CA ASP A 620 12.58 -26.03 29.86
C ASP A 620 12.25 -24.59 29.39
N ASP A 621 12.86 -23.55 29.99
CA ASP A 621 12.46 -22.15 29.81
C ASP A 621 13.03 -21.47 28.54
N ASN A 622 13.99 -22.09 27.85
CA ASN A 622 14.63 -21.54 26.63
C ASN A 622 14.21 -22.26 25.33
N LYS A 623 12.93 -22.61 25.22
CA LYS A 623 12.34 -23.17 24.00
C LYS A 623 11.72 -22.08 23.12
N ILE A 624 11.83 -22.23 21.79
CA ILE A 624 11.21 -21.32 20.81
C ILE A 624 10.76 -22.09 19.57
N TRP A 625 9.61 -21.71 18.99
CA TRP A 625 9.20 -22.24 17.69
C TRP A 625 9.78 -21.41 16.55
N LEU A 626 10.34 -22.08 15.55
CA LEU A 626 10.92 -21.51 14.34
C LEU A 626 10.07 -21.96 13.14
N CYS A 627 9.28 -21.06 12.56
CA CYS A 627 8.25 -21.38 11.58
C CYS A 627 8.52 -20.76 10.20
N TYR A 628 8.31 -21.52 9.13
CA TYR A 628 8.16 -20.95 7.79
C TYR A 628 6.71 -20.58 7.51
N GLY A 629 6.50 -19.42 6.88
CA GLY A 629 5.20 -18.98 6.36
C GLY A 629 4.74 -19.79 5.15
N GLY A 630 5.70 -20.30 4.36
CA GLY A 630 5.47 -20.92 3.07
C GLY A 630 5.28 -19.90 1.95
N GLY A 631 5.89 -20.15 0.80
CA GLY A 631 5.82 -19.30 -0.37
C GLY A 631 4.43 -19.24 -0.97
N SER A 632 3.82 -18.06 -0.91
CA SER A 632 2.45 -17.82 -1.37
C SER A 632 2.38 -17.50 -2.87
N GLY A 633 3.45 -16.93 -3.42
CA GLY A 633 3.51 -16.40 -4.78
C GLY A 633 3.84 -17.42 -5.86
N LEU A 634 3.15 -17.34 -6.99
CA LEU A 634 3.52 -18.05 -8.21
C LEU A 634 4.62 -17.37 -9.02
N GLY A 635 4.99 -16.12 -8.69
CA GLY A 635 6.12 -15.42 -9.30
C GLY A 635 7.48 -15.95 -8.81
N GLY A 636 7.51 -16.56 -7.62
CA GLY A 636 8.69 -17.17 -7.01
C GLY A 636 8.77 -18.66 -7.32
N TYR A 637 9.96 -19.26 -7.20
CA TYR A 637 10.13 -20.70 -7.45
C TYR A 637 9.25 -21.55 -6.51
N GLY A 638 8.91 -22.78 -6.95
CA GLY A 638 8.05 -23.70 -6.19
C GLY A 638 8.25 -25.17 -6.53
N GLY A 639 9.35 -25.51 -7.22
CA GLY A 639 9.52 -26.80 -7.88
C GLY A 639 9.88 -27.98 -6.97
N TYR A 640 9.92 -27.81 -5.66
CA TYR A 640 10.38 -28.84 -4.74
C TYR A 640 9.23 -29.66 -4.15
N GLY A 641 9.25 -30.97 -4.40
CA GLY A 641 8.36 -31.93 -3.73
C GLY A 641 6.85 -31.71 -3.99
N GLY A 642 6.47 -31.23 -5.18
CA GLY A 642 5.06 -30.98 -5.55
C GLY A 642 4.42 -29.88 -4.71
N TYR A 643 5.18 -28.83 -4.36
CA TYR A 643 4.75 -27.79 -3.46
C TYR A 643 3.58 -26.97 -4.03
N ILE A 644 2.45 -27.03 -3.35
CA ILE A 644 1.33 -26.12 -3.57
C ILE A 644 1.51 -24.87 -2.71
N ARG A 645 1.30 -23.69 -3.30
CA ARG A 645 1.41 -22.39 -2.61
C ARG A 645 0.55 -22.36 -1.36
N ARG A 646 1.06 -21.79 -0.28
CA ARG A 646 0.34 -21.74 0.99
C ARG A 646 0.65 -20.48 1.77
N MET A 647 -0.29 -20.12 2.65
CA MET A 647 -0.15 -19.07 3.65
C MET A 647 -0.32 -19.68 5.04
N ARG A 648 0.30 -19.07 6.05
CA ARG A 648 0.22 -19.50 7.44
C ARG A 648 -0.62 -18.54 8.26
N THR A 649 -1.47 -19.08 9.12
CA THR A 649 -2.25 -18.32 10.10
C THR A 649 -1.70 -18.56 11.50
N PHE A 650 -1.72 -17.53 12.33
CA PHE A 650 -1.51 -17.62 13.77
C PHE A 650 -2.72 -17.06 14.51
N VAL A 651 -3.13 -17.71 15.58
CA VAL A 651 -4.10 -17.16 16.54
C VAL A 651 -3.48 -17.15 17.92
N LEU A 652 -3.38 -15.96 18.49
CA LEU A 652 -2.87 -15.75 19.84
C LEU A 652 -4.06 -15.54 20.77
N ASN A 653 -4.15 -16.30 21.85
CA ASN A 653 -5.16 -16.14 22.88
C ASN A 653 -4.48 -15.76 24.21
N THR A 654 -4.66 -14.50 24.62
CA THR A 654 -4.01 -13.94 25.81
C THR A 654 -4.65 -14.40 27.13
N ALA A 655 -5.91 -14.85 27.10
CA ALA A 655 -6.52 -15.47 28.28
C ALA A 655 -5.87 -16.83 28.56
N LYS A 656 -5.71 -17.66 27.52
CA LYS A 656 -5.13 -19.01 27.65
C LYS A 656 -3.59 -19.02 27.63
N GLY A 657 -2.96 -17.90 27.27
CA GLY A 657 -1.53 -17.84 26.98
C GLY A 657 -1.15 -18.81 25.86
N GLU A 658 -1.97 -18.86 24.81
CA GLU A 658 -1.91 -19.85 23.74
C GLU A 658 -1.50 -19.21 22.41
N ILE A 659 -0.68 -19.89 21.62
CA ILE A 659 -0.45 -19.58 20.21
C ILE A 659 -0.77 -20.83 19.40
N LYS A 660 -1.74 -20.71 18.47
CA LYS A 660 -2.10 -21.73 17.50
C LYS A 660 -1.62 -21.33 16.11
N SER A 661 -1.31 -22.32 15.28
CA SER A 661 -0.99 -22.08 13.87
C SER A 661 -1.51 -23.19 12.97
N TRP A 662 -1.86 -22.84 11.74
CA TRP A 662 -2.19 -23.76 10.65
C TRP A 662 -1.85 -23.09 9.32
N LYS A 663 -1.94 -23.85 8.22
CA LYS A 663 -1.73 -23.35 6.85
C LYS A 663 -2.98 -23.54 5.98
N ARG A 664 -3.11 -22.71 4.95
CA ARG A 664 -4.08 -22.86 3.85
C ARG A 664 -3.32 -23.02 2.54
N ALA A 665 -3.69 -24.00 1.73
CA ALA A 665 -3.08 -24.22 0.41
C ALA A 665 -3.96 -23.67 -0.72
N GLU A 666 -3.35 -23.24 -1.82
CA GLU A 666 -4.02 -22.65 -2.98
C GLU A 666 -5.10 -23.54 -3.59
N ASN A 667 -4.85 -24.83 -3.69
CA ASN A 667 -5.77 -25.79 -4.32
C ASN A 667 -6.99 -26.12 -3.44
N GLU A 668 -6.85 -26.03 -2.11
CA GLU A 668 -7.85 -26.39 -1.12
C GLU A 668 -7.86 -25.39 0.05
N PRO A 669 -8.13 -24.10 -0.19
CA PRO A 669 -7.96 -23.04 0.82
C PRO A 669 -8.94 -23.19 2.00
N GLU A 670 -10.04 -23.92 1.82
CA GLU A 670 -11.03 -24.20 2.87
C GLU A 670 -10.54 -25.20 3.93
N LYS A 671 -9.48 -25.96 3.65
CA LYS A 671 -8.93 -26.96 4.58
C LYS A 671 -7.76 -26.39 5.39
N LYS A 672 -7.80 -26.59 6.72
CA LYS A 672 -6.63 -26.32 7.57
C LYS A 672 -5.63 -27.46 7.43
N ILE A 673 -4.36 -27.10 7.28
CA ILE A 673 -3.24 -28.04 7.17
C ILE A 673 -2.33 -27.86 8.38
N ASP A 674 -1.92 -28.96 9.00
CA ASP A 674 -0.96 -29.02 10.11
C ASP A 674 -1.31 -28.06 11.26
N GLU A 675 -2.59 -28.05 11.65
CA GLU A 675 -3.06 -27.27 12.81
C GLU A 675 -2.38 -27.77 14.08
N GLN A 676 -1.78 -26.85 14.84
CA GLN A 676 -0.94 -27.16 15.98
C GLN A 676 -1.01 -26.06 17.05
N VAL A 677 -0.75 -26.44 18.30
CA VAL A 677 -0.60 -25.53 19.43
C VAL A 677 0.89 -25.36 19.73
N LEU A 678 1.42 -24.16 19.50
CA LEU A 678 2.82 -23.81 19.68
C LEU A 678 3.13 -23.43 21.15
N VAL A 679 2.21 -22.71 21.78
CA VAL A 679 2.34 -22.21 23.15
C VAL A 679 1.06 -22.51 23.90
N SER A 680 1.14 -22.90 25.17
CA SER A 680 -0.01 -23.08 26.05
C SER A 680 0.36 -22.70 27.49
N GLY A 681 -0.48 -21.90 28.15
CA GLY A 681 -0.23 -21.43 29.51
C GLY A 681 1.11 -20.69 29.64
N ARG A 682 1.51 -19.93 28.61
CA ARG A 682 2.81 -19.22 28.48
C ARG A 682 4.01 -20.09 28.10
N ASN A 683 3.90 -21.41 28.22
CA ASN A 683 5.01 -22.32 27.94
C ASN A 683 4.99 -22.75 26.48
N VAL A 684 6.18 -22.85 25.88
CA VAL A 684 6.32 -23.47 24.57
C VAL A 684 6.08 -24.96 24.73
N VAL A 685 5.19 -25.51 23.91
CA VAL A 685 4.72 -26.89 24.04
C VAL A 685 4.82 -27.64 22.72
N ASN A 686 4.93 -28.96 22.81
CA ASN A 686 4.97 -29.87 21.65
C ASN A 686 3.66 -30.67 21.59
N TRP A 687 2.60 -30.07 21.04
CA TRP A 687 1.32 -30.75 20.82
C TRP A 687 1.10 -30.95 19.33
N LYS A 688 1.12 -32.23 18.92
CA LYS A 688 0.72 -32.68 17.58
C LYS A 688 -0.78 -32.87 17.48
#